data_AF-A0A7G3AMN8-F1
#
_entry.id   AF-A0A7G3AMN8-F1
#
_cell.length_a   1.000
_cell.length_b   1.000
_cell.length_c   1.000
_cell.angle_alpha   90.00
_cell.angle_beta   90.00
_cell.angle_gamma   90.00
#
_symmetry.space_group_name_H-M   'P 1'
#
loop_
_entity.id
_entity.type
_entity.pdbx_description
1 polymer ?
#
loop_
_entity_poly.entity_id
_entity_poly.type
_entity_poly.pdbx_seq_one_letter_code
_entity_poly.pdbx_strand_id
1 'polypeptide(L)'
;MSQLRYDGRVVIVTGAGAGLGREYALLFASRGAKVVVNDLGGDPNGKGKSQKAADVVVDEIRALGGIAVPDYNSVTEGEKIVQTAMENFGRIDVVVNNAGILRDKSFPRISETDWDLIHDVHLKGSFKTTQAAWPIFKKQNFGRIIMTSSNSGVYGNFGQANYSAAKLGLVGLANTLAIEGAKYNIHCNVIVPTAASRMTQGIIPEPLFQELKPKLIAPVVAYLCHENTEDNGAVVASAAGWAGKVELIAGKGTMLRTSLHHDVTIENVRDAWSKVVDMSEARNMRTIGAASANLMMVLEDLQNNQQQSSNDGTVASANGIFTNEFQFGFKDLILYALGIGASVSEPSDLKYLYESHAEFSALPSFFIQPGLMLTMSTGITKSAITHKEFDMTNVLHGEQYLELFDFPLEGNLRTEGKVIDVMDKGSGAVVVTASDTFDSHGNLVARNQSATFIVGCGNFGGKKHPSPEVIPTLPTPTTSPDCSITLKTSVDQAAIFRLSGDPNPMHIDPNFSIIAGYKIPILHGLCTLGFSLRAVLKAYANNDSTLFKAIKVRFVKPVIPGQTLKVDMWQNGNRIQFKTSVVETGQDVLSGAYVDLKSTVKAEKVVSATTSTMGLQSDAIFGAIKDRVDGEPAKAKSVNGVFSYKITENGKVVKEWTLDLKNAKVYEGVPQGGVKADTTLTVADSDFVDIALGKINPQVAFMKGKLKITGNIMLTQKLVPFLKTDSKL
;
A
#
# COMPACT_ATOMS: atom_id res chain seq x y z
N MET A 1 -14.80 26.36 -8.08
CA MET A 1 -14.60 25.45 -9.23
C MET A 1 -15.56 25.85 -10.35
N SER A 2 -15.16 25.73 -11.61
CA SER A 2 -16.06 25.94 -12.75
C SER A 2 -17.15 24.86 -12.79
N GLN A 3 -18.34 25.22 -13.27
CA GLN A 3 -19.47 24.32 -13.42
C GLN A 3 -19.29 23.44 -14.67
N LEU A 4 -19.53 22.12 -14.57
CA LEU A 4 -19.56 21.23 -15.75
C LEU A 4 -20.81 21.51 -16.60
N ARG A 5 -20.62 21.64 -17.92
CA ARG A 5 -21.64 22.05 -18.89
C ARG A 5 -21.52 21.23 -20.19
N TYR A 6 -22.55 21.29 -21.03
CA TYR A 6 -22.69 20.55 -22.28
C TYR A 6 -23.03 21.48 -23.45
N ASP A 7 -22.59 22.74 -23.37
CA ASP A 7 -22.86 23.72 -24.41
C ASP A 7 -22.34 23.22 -25.76
N GLY A 8 -23.19 23.29 -26.79
CA GLY A 8 -22.87 22.81 -28.14
C GLY A 8 -22.91 21.29 -28.34
N ARG A 9 -23.22 20.51 -27.28
CA ARG A 9 -23.39 19.05 -27.38
C ARG A 9 -24.84 18.67 -27.69
N VAL A 10 -25.01 17.61 -28.50
CA VAL A 10 -26.32 17.02 -28.78
C VAL A 10 -26.45 15.67 -28.07
N VAL A 11 -27.52 15.53 -27.29
CA VAL A 11 -27.76 14.36 -26.43
C VAL A 11 -29.06 13.67 -26.84
N ILE A 12 -28.98 12.39 -27.18
CA ILE A 12 -30.16 11.52 -27.34
C ILE A 12 -30.39 10.78 -26.02
N VAL A 13 -31.61 10.83 -25.49
CA VAL A 13 -32.03 9.98 -24.36
C VAL A 13 -33.23 9.14 -24.80
N THR A 14 -33.09 7.81 -24.79
CA THR A 14 -34.20 6.91 -25.14
C THR A 14 -35.06 6.58 -23.92
N GLY A 15 -36.38 6.47 -24.10
CA GLY A 15 -37.33 6.31 -23.00
C GLY A 15 -37.34 7.51 -22.05
N ALA A 16 -37.28 8.72 -22.61
CA ALA A 16 -37.13 9.97 -21.87
C ALA A 16 -38.44 10.64 -21.45
N GLY A 17 -39.59 10.03 -21.75
CA GLY A 17 -40.91 10.57 -21.40
C GLY A 17 -41.26 10.49 -19.91
N ALA A 18 -40.55 9.66 -19.14
CA ALA A 18 -40.77 9.50 -17.70
C ALA A 18 -39.51 9.04 -16.94
N GLY A 19 -39.60 8.99 -15.62
CA GLY A 19 -38.62 8.34 -14.73
C GLY A 19 -37.18 8.84 -14.91
N LEU A 20 -36.24 7.90 -15.00
CA LEU A 20 -34.81 8.16 -15.15
C LEU A 20 -34.50 8.97 -16.42
N GLY A 21 -35.03 8.55 -17.57
CA GLY A 21 -34.80 9.20 -18.86
C GLY A 21 -35.24 10.67 -18.85
N ARG A 22 -36.40 10.98 -18.23
CA ARG A 22 -36.87 12.37 -18.08
C ARG A 22 -35.89 13.22 -17.27
N GLU A 23 -35.40 12.72 -16.13
CA GLU A 23 -34.45 13.46 -15.29
C GLU A 23 -33.08 13.63 -15.97
N TYR A 24 -32.64 12.66 -16.78
CA TYR A 24 -31.44 12.80 -17.61
C TYR A 24 -31.62 13.93 -18.63
N ALA A 25 -32.72 13.92 -19.38
CA ALA A 25 -33.01 14.92 -20.41
C ALA A 25 -33.09 16.34 -19.82
N LEU A 26 -33.79 16.51 -18.70
CA LEU A 26 -33.88 17.79 -17.98
C LEU A 26 -32.51 18.27 -17.50
N LEU A 27 -31.69 17.38 -16.91
CA LEU A 27 -30.37 17.75 -16.41
C LEU A 27 -29.44 18.17 -17.56
N PHE A 28 -29.34 17.40 -18.64
CA PHE A 28 -28.52 17.76 -19.79
C PHE A 28 -28.95 19.10 -20.39
N ALA A 29 -30.24 19.32 -20.59
CA ALA A 29 -30.76 20.59 -21.12
C ALA A 29 -30.46 21.77 -20.18
N SER A 30 -30.64 21.61 -18.87
CA SER A 30 -30.32 22.65 -17.87
C SER A 30 -28.83 23.04 -17.85
N ARG A 31 -27.97 22.20 -18.43
CA ARG A 31 -26.51 22.40 -18.54
C ARG A 31 -26.06 22.72 -19.97
N GLY A 32 -26.99 23.12 -20.86
CA GLY A 32 -26.68 23.69 -22.18
C GLY A 32 -26.70 22.71 -23.35
N ALA A 33 -27.02 21.44 -23.12
CA ALA A 33 -27.17 20.47 -24.22
C ALA A 33 -28.43 20.74 -25.05
N LYS A 34 -28.38 20.41 -26.34
CA LYS A 34 -29.55 20.23 -27.18
C LYS A 34 -30.01 18.77 -27.09
N VAL A 35 -31.25 18.53 -26.69
CA VAL A 35 -31.71 17.18 -26.32
C VAL A 35 -32.73 16.62 -27.30
N VAL A 36 -32.54 15.39 -27.77
CA VAL A 36 -33.59 14.60 -28.41
C VAL A 36 -34.23 13.72 -27.35
N VAL A 37 -35.50 14.00 -27.07
CA VAL A 37 -36.33 13.27 -26.10
C VAL A 37 -37.05 12.16 -26.86
N ASN A 38 -36.48 10.96 -26.90
CA ASN A 38 -37.12 9.81 -27.53
C ASN A 38 -38.04 9.09 -26.53
N ASP A 39 -39.30 8.89 -26.89
CA ASP A 39 -40.20 7.99 -26.16
C ASP A 39 -41.29 7.43 -27.08
N LEU A 40 -41.53 6.12 -27.01
CA LEU A 40 -42.62 5.47 -27.76
C LEU A 40 -43.99 5.81 -27.14
N GLY A 41 -44.05 6.11 -25.84
CA GLY A 41 -45.26 6.39 -25.08
C GLY A 41 -46.15 5.17 -24.84
N GLY A 42 -45.55 3.98 -24.82
CA GLY A 42 -46.21 2.74 -24.42
C GLY A 42 -46.25 2.57 -22.90
N ASP A 43 -47.02 1.59 -22.43
CA ASP A 43 -47.05 1.21 -21.02
C ASP A 43 -45.76 0.44 -20.61
N PRO A 44 -45.50 0.27 -19.30
CA PRO A 44 -44.34 -0.49 -18.82
C PRO A 44 -44.29 -1.96 -19.26
N ASN A 45 -45.38 -2.52 -19.80
CA ASN A 45 -45.43 -3.88 -20.33
C ASN A 45 -45.17 -3.93 -21.86
N GLY A 46 -44.83 -2.80 -22.48
CA GLY A 46 -44.55 -2.70 -23.92
C GLY A 46 -45.80 -2.69 -24.80
N LYS A 47 -46.94 -2.19 -24.31
CA LYS A 47 -48.18 -2.04 -25.10
C LYS A 47 -48.49 -0.58 -25.39
N GLY A 48 -49.01 -0.30 -26.58
CA GLY A 48 -49.46 1.04 -26.99
C GLY A 48 -48.35 1.96 -27.49
N LYS A 49 -48.75 3.13 -28.01
CA LYS A 49 -47.87 4.19 -28.50
C LYS A 49 -48.55 5.54 -28.25
N SER A 50 -47.81 6.55 -27.82
CA SER A 50 -48.32 7.90 -27.58
C SER A 50 -47.24 8.95 -27.78
N GLN A 51 -47.51 9.94 -28.61
CA GLN A 51 -46.58 11.07 -28.83
C GLN A 51 -46.44 11.96 -27.58
N LYS A 52 -47.52 12.02 -26.78
CA LYS A 52 -47.64 12.91 -25.60
C LYS A 52 -46.52 12.70 -24.57
N ALA A 53 -45.98 11.49 -24.45
CA ALA A 53 -44.94 11.20 -23.47
C ALA A 53 -43.65 12.01 -23.73
N ALA A 54 -43.20 12.07 -24.99
CA ALA A 54 -42.04 12.86 -25.38
C ALA A 54 -42.36 14.37 -25.38
N ASP A 55 -43.53 14.76 -25.90
CA ASP A 55 -43.93 16.17 -26.04
C ASP A 55 -43.95 16.90 -24.70
N VAL A 56 -44.51 16.29 -23.66
CA VAL A 56 -44.59 16.90 -22.32
C VAL A 56 -43.21 17.25 -21.77
N VAL A 57 -42.22 16.38 -21.96
CA VAL A 57 -40.86 16.61 -21.46
C VAL A 57 -40.13 17.65 -22.31
N VAL A 58 -40.37 17.68 -23.62
CA VAL A 58 -39.84 18.72 -24.50
C VAL A 58 -40.38 20.09 -24.13
N ASP A 59 -41.69 20.20 -23.90
CA ASP A 59 -42.33 21.46 -23.50
C ASP A 59 -41.82 21.92 -22.13
N GLU A 60 -41.61 20.99 -21.20
CA GLU A 60 -40.99 21.29 -19.91
C GLU A 60 -39.55 21.81 -20.06
N ILE A 61 -38.72 21.16 -20.89
CA ILE A 61 -37.35 21.61 -21.18
C ILE A 61 -37.37 23.02 -21.78
N ARG A 62 -38.27 23.29 -22.74
CA ARG A 62 -38.41 24.61 -23.38
C ARG A 62 -38.87 25.68 -22.40
N ALA A 63 -39.83 25.35 -21.52
CA ALA A 63 -40.29 26.26 -20.47
C ALA A 63 -39.18 26.64 -19.48
N LEU A 64 -38.21 25.75 -19.27
CA LEU A 64 -37.01 25.99 -18.46
C LEU A 64 -35.86 26.66 -19.24
N GLY A 65 -36.09 27.07 -20.49
CA GLY A 65 -35.11 27.77 -21.34
C GLY A 65 -34.10 26.85 -22.05
N GLY A 66 -34.31 25.54 -22.03
CA GLY A 66 -33.49 24.57 -22.76
C GLY A 66 -33.94 24.35 -24.20
N ILE A 67 -33.14 23.60 -24.97
CA ILE A 67 -33.42 23.26 -26.37
C ILE A 67 -33.68 21.76 -26.47
N ALA A 68 -34.87 21.37 -26.91
CA ALA A 68 -35.21 19.97 -27.15
C ALA A 68 -36.18 19.78 -28.32
N VAL A 69 -36.11 18.57 -28.91
CA VAL A 69 -37.06 18.07 -29.92
C VAL A 69 -37.54 16.66 -29.54
N PRO A 70 -38.81 16.32 -29.82
CA PRO A 70 -39.33 15.00 -29.53
C PRO A 70 -38.93 14.00 -30.62
N ASP A 71 -38.83 12.73 -30.24
CA ASP A 71 -38.75 11.61 -31.18
C ASP A 71 -39.72 10.49 -30.71
N TYR A 72 -40.46 9.90 -31.65
CA TYR A 72 -41.54 8.93 -31.37
C TYR A 72 -41.25 7.53 -31.92
N ASN A 73 -40.01 7.26 -32.32
CA ASN A 73 -39.62 6.00 -32.92
C ASN A 73 -39.34 4.95 -31.85
N SER A 74 -39.57 3.68 -32.20
CA SER A 74 -39.12 2.58 -31.35
C SER A 74 -37.59 2.51 -31.39
N VAL A 75 -36.95 2.13 -30.27
CA VAL A 75 -35.50 1.88 -30.24
C VAL A 75 -35.06 0.75 -31.16
N THR A 76 -35.97 -0.12 -31.59
CA THR A 76 -35.71 -1.13 -32.64
C THR A 76 -35.44 -0.51 -34.02
N GLU A 77 -35.81 0.75 -34.22
CA GLU A 77 -35.60 1.60 -35.40
C GLU A 77 -34.59 2.72 -35.08
N GLY A 78 -33.51 2.38 -34.37
CA GLY A 78 -32.55 3.35 -33.81
C GLY A 78 -31.93 4.31 -34.83
N GLU A 79 -31.88 3.93 -36.11
CA GLU A 79 -31.48 4.82 -37.20
C GLU A 79 -32.37 6.05 -37.36
N LYS A 80 -33.69 5.92 -37.12
CA LYS A 80 -34.64 7.03 -37.20
C LYS A 80 -34.46 8.00 -36.03
N ILE A 81 -34.13 7.48 -34.85
CA ILE A 81 -33.83 8.30 -33.66
C ILE A 81 -32.59 9.16 -33.91
N VAL A 82 -31.55 8.55 -34.47
CA VAL A 82 -30.30 9.23 -34.87
C VAL A 82 -30.59 10.26 -35.97
N GLN A 83 -31.43 9.92 -36.94
CA GLN A 83 -31.86 10.84 -37.99
C GLN A 83 -32.53 12.10 -37.42
N THR A 84 -33.43 11.96 -36.45
CA THR A 84 -34.07 13.11 -35.77
C THR A 84 -33.03 14.08 -35.19
N ALA A 85 -31.97 13.57 -34.56
CA ALA A 85 -30.91 14.42 -34.03
C ALA A 85 -30.10 15.12 -35.13
N MET A 86 -29.80 14.40 -36.21
CA MET A 86 -29.05 14.94 -37.35
C MET A 86 -29.84 16.01 -38.10
N GLU A 87 -31.14 15.81 -38.33
CA GLU A 87 -32.00 16.77 -39.03
C GLU A 87 -32.20 18.06 -38.23
N ASN A 88 -32.33 17.97 -36.91
CA ASN A 88 -32.61 19.13 -36.07
C ASN A 88 -31.33 19.86 -35.61
N PHE A 89 -30.22 19.15 -35.41
CA PHE A 89 -29.03 19.71 -34.78
C PHE A 89 -27.72 19.46 -35.54
N GLY A 90 -27.73 18.64 -36.60
CA GLY A 90 -26.57 18.40 -37.48
C GLY A 90 -25.42 17.58 -36.89
N ARG A 91 -25.57 17.09 -35.64
CA ARG A 91 -24.55 16.33 -34.92
C ARG A 91 -25.18 15.50 -33.80
N ILE A 92 -24.42 14.54 -33.26
CA ILE A 92 -24.75 13.78 -32.05
C ILE A 92 -23.48 13.59 -31.25
N ASP A 93 -23.52 13.83 -29.94
CA ASP A 93 -22.35 13.71 -29.05
C ASP A 93 -22.54 12.65 -27.96
N VAL A 94 -23.78 12.46 -27.51
CA VAL A 94 -24.11 11.56 -26.41
C VAL A 94 -25.35 10.72 -26.77
N VAL A 95 -25.28 9.41 -26.48
CA VAL A 95 -26.44 8.50 -26.55
C VAL A 95 -26.62 7.81 -25.19
N VAL A 96 -27.74 8.09 -24.53
CA VAL A 96 -28.15 7.42 -23.29
C VAL A 96 -29.23 6.39 -23.61
N ASN A 97 -28.83 5.12 -23.70
CA ASN A 97 -29.74 4.00 -23.92
C ASN A 97 -30.46 3.64 -22.61
N ASN A 98 -31.65 4.17 -22.41
CA ASN A 98 -32.43 4.03 -21.17
C ASN A 98 -33.80 3.35 -21.38
N ALA A 99 -34.34 3.34 -22.61
CA ALA A 99 -35.64 2.72 -22.90
C ALA A 99 -35.75 1.27 -22.37
N GLY A 100 -36.92 0.91 -21.86
CA GLY A 100 -37.13 -0.37 -21.22
C GLY A 100 -38.56 -0.68 -20.84
N ILE A 101 -38.85 -1.97 -20.70
CA ILE A 101 -40.15 -2.53 -20.33
C ILE A 101 -39.94 -3.74 -19.38
N LEU A 102 -41.02 -4.26 -18.80
CA LEU A 102 -40.99 -5.46 -17.94
C LEU A 102 -42.00 -6.50 -18.43
N ARG A 103 -41.61 -7.78 -18.33
CA ARG A 103 -42.43 -8.97 -18.59
C ARG A 103 -42.06 -10.08 -17.61
N ASP A 104 -42.27 -9.78 -16.33
CA ASP A 104 -41.86 -10.66 -15.24
C ASP A 104 -42.75 -11.92 -15.17
N LYS A 105 -42.12 -13.08 -15.24
CA LYS A 105 -42.73 -14.42 -15.17
C LYS A 105 -41.72 -15.39 -14.56
N SER A 106 -42.20 -16.33 -13.73
CA SER A 106 -41.37 -17.50 -13.35
C SER A 106 -40.86 -18.19 -14.61
N PHE A 107 -39.63 -18.70 -14.61
CA PHE A 107 -38.94 -19.20 -15.81
C PHE A 107 -39.80 -20.09 -16.74
N PRO A 108 -40.58 -21.09 -16.27
CA PRO A 108 -41.39 -21.94 -17.15
C PRO A 108 -42.60 -21.26 -17.80
N ARG A 109 -42.95 -20.04 -17.36
CA ARG A 109 -44.10 -19.26 -17.84
C ARG A 109 -43.68 -18.08 -18.72
N ILE A 110 -42.40 -17.93 -19.02
CA ILE A 110 -41.92 -16.95 -19.99
C ILE A 110 -42.31 -17.46 -21.38
N SER A 111 -43.19 -16.75 -22.07
CA SER A 111 -43.48 -17.04 -23.48
C SER A 111 -42.36 -16.52 -24.39
N GLU A 112 -42.25 -17.03 -25.62
CA GLU A 112 -41.30 -16.50 -26.62
C GLU A 112 -41.50 -15.00 -26.84
N THR A 113 -42.75 -14.53 -26.90
CA THR A 113 -43.05 -13.10 -27.03
C THR A 113 -42.56 -12.28 -25.83
N ASP A 114 -42.68 -12.82 -24.60
CA ASP A 114 -42.14 -12.15 -23.41
C ASP A 114 -40.61 -12.12 -23.41
N TRP A 115 -39.96 -13.11 -24.00
CA TRP A 115 -38.50 -13.15 -24.16
C TRP A 115 -38.03 -12.16 -25.24
N ASP A 116 -38.60 -12.27 -26.44
CA ASP A 116 -38.21 -11.50 -27.61
C ASP A 116 -38.43 -10.01 -27.40
N LEU A 117 -39.59 -9.61 -26.86
CA LEU A 117 -39.91 -8.20 -26.65
C LEU A 117 -38.93 -7.53 -25.66
N ILE A 118 -38.51 -8.26 -24.62
CA ILE A 118 -37.52 -7.77 -23.66
C ILE A 118 -36.14 -7.62 -24.33
N HIS A 119 -35.71 -8.60 -25.13
CA HIS A 119 -34.42 -8.51 -25.84
C HIS A 119 -34.44 -7.44 -26.94
N ASP A 120 -35.54 -7.32 -27.67
CA ASP A 120 -35.74 -6.35 -28.74
C ASP A 120 -35.65 -4.91 -28.22
N VAL A 121 -36.37 -4.59 -27.14
CA VAL A 121 -36.37 -3.23 -26.58
C VAL A 121 -35.05 -2.91 -25.88
N HIS A 122 -34.56 -3.80 -25.00
CA HIS A 122 -33.40 -3.49 -24.18
C HIS A 122 -32.08 -3.65 -24.93
N LEU A 123 -31.78 -4.85 -25.41
CA LEU A 123 -30.45 -5.18 -25.93
C LEU A 123 -30.32 -4.76 -27.39
N LYS A 124 -31.22 -5.24 -28.25
CA LYS A 124 -31.20 -4.93 -29.68
C LYS A 124 -31.48 -3.45 -29.97
N GLY A 125 -32.39 -2.84 -29.22
CA GLY A 125 -32.69 -1.41 -29.35
C GLY A 125 -31.48 -0.52 -29.01
N SER A 126 -30.78 -0.83 -27.93
CA SER A 126 -29.54 -0.15 -27.56
C SER A 126 -28.44 -0.37 -28.60
N PHE A 127 -28.31 -1.59 -29.11
CA PHE A 127 -27.40 -1.91 -30.21
C PHE A 127 -27.73 -1.09 -31.47
N LYS A 128 -28.98 -1.07 -31.92
CA LYS A 128 -29.43 -0.34 -33.12
C LYS A 128 -29.17 1.15 -33.03
N THR A 129 -29.56 1.77 -31.91
CA THR A 129 -29.37 3.21 -31.68
C THR A 129 -27.89 3.59 -31.65
N THR A 130 -27.09 2.80 -30.92
CA THR A 130 -25.65 3.03 -30.82
C THR A 130 -24.93 2.77 -32.15
N GLN A 131 -25.30 1.72 -32.87
CA GLN A 131 -24.78 1.39 -34.19
C GLN A 131 -25.01 2.52 -35.19
N ALA A 132 -26.21 3.11 -35.19
CA ALA A 132 -26.52 4.24 -36.06
C ALA A 132 -25.72 5.51 -35.72
N ALA A 133 -25.44 5.77 -34.44
CA ALA A 133 -24.65 6.92 -34.01
C ALA A 133 -23.13 6.75 -34.24
N TRP A 134 -22.64 5.50 -34.28
CA TRP A 134 -21.21 5.17 -34.30
C TRP A 134 -20.40 5.83 -35.42
N PRO A 135 -20.83 5.84 -36.70
CA PRO A 135 -20.07 6.49 -37.77
C PRO A 135 -19.91 8.00 -37.55
N ILE A 136 -20.91 8.64 -36.93
CA ILE A 136 -20.92 10.07 -36.62
C ILE A 136 -19.90 10.36 -35.52
N PHE A 137 -19.93 9.59 -34.43
CA PHE A 137 -18.95 9.71 -33.35
C PHE A 137 -17.51 9.54 -33.83
N LYS A 138 -17.26 8.52 -34.67
CA LYS A 138 -15.93 8.28 -35.25
C LYS A 138 -15.46 9.46 -36.10
N LYS A 139 -16.33 10.03 -36.92
CA LYS A 139 -15.99 11.19 -37.77
C LYS A 139 -15.67 12.44 -36.94
N GLN A 140 -16.35 12.61 -35.80
CA GLN A 140 -16.19 13.76 -34.91
C GLN A 140 -15.04 13.60 -33.90
N ASN A 141 -14.48 12.39 -33.76
CA ASN A 141 -13.53 12.03 -32.71
C ASN A 141 -14.04 12.38 -31.30
N PHE A 142 -15.34 12.15 -31.08
CA PHE A 142 -16.02 12.34 -29.81
C PHE A 142 -17.32 11.54 -29.78
N GLY A 143 -17.51 10.76 -28.71
CA GLY A 143 -18.78 10.14 -28.39
C GLY A 143 -18.85 9.71 -26.93
N ARG A 144 -20.05 9.78 -26.35
CA ARG A 144 -20.31 9.24 -25.00
C ARG A 144 -21.57 8.39 -25.03
N ILE A 145 -21.47 7.17 -24.56
CA ILE A 145 -22.54 6.17 -24.61
C ILE A 145 -22.80 5.66 -23.20
N ILE A 146 -24.08 5.61 -22.83
CA ILE A 146 -24.52 4.97 -21.60
C ILE A 146 -25.42 3.80 -21.96
N MET A 147 -25.11 2.63 -21.41
CA MET A 147 -25.99 1.48 -21.36
C MET A 147 -26.64 1.38 -19.99
N THR A 148 -27.94 1.10 -19.93
CA THR A 148 -28.66 0.97 -18.65
C THR A 148 -28.86 -0.50 -18.29
N SER A 149 -28.01 -1.03 -17.42
CA SER A 149 -28.15 -2.38 -16.84
C SER A 149 -29.06 -2.36 -15.60
N SER A 150 -28.95 -3.34 -14.69
CA SER A 150 -29.69 -3.39 -13.43
C SER A 150 -29.06 -4.39 -12.45
N ASN A 151 -29.34 -4.27 -11.16
CA ASN A 151 -28.95 -5.27 -10.17
C ASN A 151 -29.54 -6.65 -10.49
N SER A 152 -30.74 -6.74 -11.06
CA SER A 152 -31.29 -8.02 -11.55
C SER A 152 -30.44 -8.65 -12.66
N GLY A 153 -29.77 -7.84 -13.49
CA GLY A 153 -28.81 -8.32 -14.48
C GLY A 153 -27.52 -8.80 -13.84
N VAL A 154 -26.96 -8.03 -12.90
CA VAL A 154 -25.67 -8.33 -12.25
C VAL A 154 -25.75 -9.54 -11.31
N TYR A 155 -26.83 -9.65 -10.52
CA TYR A 155 -26.94 -10.64 -9.43
C TYR A 155 -28.04 -11.69 -9.66
N GLY A 156 -28.89 -11.50 -10.67
CA GLY A 156 -30.11 -12.28 -10.85
C GLY A 156 -31.27 -11.79 -9.96
N ASN A 157 -32.50 -12.08 -10.38
CA ASN A 157 -33.70 -11.87 -9.59
C ASN A 157 -34.81 -12.86 -9.96
N PHE A 158 -35.60 -13.32 -8.99
CA PHE A 158 -36.65 -14.30 -9.23
C PHE A 158 -37.69 -13.76 -10.23
N GLY A 159 -38.06 -14.58 -11.21
CA GLY A 159 -39.09 -14.24 -12.19
C GLY A 159 -38.67 -13.26 -13.30
N GLN A 160 -37.37 -12.98 -13.44
CA GLN A 160 -36.84 -11.97 -14.38
C GLN A 160 -35.77 -12.51 -15.33
N ALA A 161 -35.80 -13.80 -15.71
CA ALA A 161 -34.71 -14.40 -16.51
C ALA A 161 -34.50 -13.75 -17.89
N ASN A 162 -35.58 -13.35 -18.57
CA ASN A 162 -35.52 -12.57 -19.82
C ASN A 162 -34.88 -11.18 -19.60
N TYR A 163 -35.28 -10.49 -18.54
CA TYR A 163 -34.81 -9.15 -18.20
C TYR A 163 -33.35 -9.15 -17.72
N SER A 164 -32.98 -10.08 -16.84
CA SER A 164 -31.59 -10.22 -16.35
C SER A 164 -30.64 -10.54 -17.49
N ALA A 165 -31.00 -11.47 -18.39
CA ALA A 165 -30.23 -11.79 -19.58
C ALA A 165 -30.00 -10.57 -20.48
N ALA A 166 -31.06 -9.82 -20.81
CA ALA A 166 -30.93 -8.62 -21.62
C ALA A 166 -30.08 -7.53 -20.94
N LYS A 167 -30.25 -7.32 -19.63
CA LYS A 167 -29.53 -6.28 -18.86
C LYS A 167 -28.05 -6.60 -18.65
N LEU A 168 -27.68 -7.86 -18.46
CA LEU A 168 -26.26 -8.24 -18.41
C LEU A 168 -25.64 -8.30 -19.81
N GLY A 169 -26.43 -8.65 -20.83
CA GLY A 169 -26.02 -8.56 -22.24
C GLY A 169 -25.60 -7.14 -22.65
N LEU A 170 -26.23 -6.10 -22.07
CA LEU A 170 -25.81 -4.71 -22.26
C LEU A 170 -24.42 -4.40 -21.68
N VAL A 171 -24.02 -5.07 -20.59
CA VAL A 171 -22.65 -4.96 -20.04
C VAL A 171 -21.66 -5.57 -21.03
N GLY A 172 -21.96 -6.75 -21.56
CA GLY A 172 -21.14 -7.39 -22.59
C GLY A 172 -20.99 -6.54 -23.85
N LEU A 173 -22.09 -5.93 -24.32
CA LEU A 173 -22.06 -5.00 -25.44
C LEU A 173 -21.18 -3.76 -25.15
N ALA A 174 -21.35 -3.15 -23.96
CA ALA A 174 -20.57 -1.98 -23.56
C ALA A 174 -19.07 -2.27 -23.48
N ASN A 175 -18.68 -3.42 -22.94
CA ASN A 175 -17.28 -3.83 -22.83
C ASN A 175 -16.57 -3.81 -24.19
N THR A 176 -17.19 -4.36 -25.23
CA THR A 176 -16.61 -4.36 -26.58
C THR A 176 -16.59 -2.96 -27.19
N LEU A 177 -17.68 -2.21 -27.06
CA LEU A 177 -17.76 -0.84 -27.60
C LEU A 177 -16.74 0.11 -26.95
N ALA A 178 -16.46 -0.04 -25.65
CA ALA A 178 -15.43 0.71 -24.96
C ALA A 178 -14.04 0.51 -25.60
N ILE A 179 -13.73 -0.73 -26.00
CA ILE A 179 -12.46 -1.10 -26.65
C ILE A 179 -12.41 -0.55 -28.08
N GLU A 180 -13.45 -0.78 -28.89
CA GLU A 180 -13.49 -0.34 -30.29
C GLU A 180 -13.50 1.19 -30.44
N GLY A 181 -14.09 1.88 -29.46
CA GLY A 181 -14.28 3.33 -29.43
C GLY A 181 -13.09 4.12 -28.88
N ALA A 182 -12.23 3.49 -28.07
CA ALA A 182 -11.19 4.17 -27.31
C ALA A 182 -10.30 5.10 -28.17
N LYS A 183 -9.82 4.59 -29.31
CA LYS A 183 -8.95 5.37 -30.22
C LYS A 183 -9.62 6.55 -30.91
N TYR A 184 -10.95 6.64 -30.86
CA TYR A 184 -11.75 7.71 -31.46
C TYR A 184 -12.37 8.63 -30.40
N ASN A 185 -11.91 8.55 -29.14
CA ASN A 185 -12.51 9.28 -28.01
C ASN A 185 -14.04 9.02 -27.89
N ILE A 186 -14.42 7.76 -28.11
CA ILE A 186 -15.78 7.26 -27.90
C ILE A 186 -15.76 6.41 -26.64
N HIS A 187 -16.40 6.90 -25.58
CA HIS A 187 -16.48 6.18 -24.31
C HIS A 187 -17.83 5.51 -24.18
N CYS A 188 -17.85 4.27 -23.73
CA CYS A 188 -19.07 3.51 -23.46
C CYS A 188 -19.03 3.02 -22.01
N ASN A 189 -19.94 3.52 -21.18
CA ASN A 189 -20.05 3.15 -19.77
C ASN A 189 -21.45 2.58 -19.49
N VAL A 190 -21.59 1.89 -18.37
CA VAL A 190 -22.84 1.26 -17.93
C VAL A 190 -23.28 1.87 -16.62
N ILE A 191 -24.56 2.24 -16.54
CA ILE A 191 -25.22 2.60 -15.29
C ILE A 191 -26.06 1.41 -14.79
N VAL A 192 -25.97 1.12 -13.50
CA VAL A 192 -26.77 0.13 -12.77
C VAL A 192 -27.65 0.89 -11.76
N PRO A 193 -28.78 1.46 -12.21
CA PRO A 193 -29.61 2.29 -11.35
C PRO A 193 -30.42 1.44 -10.37
N THR A 194 -30.56 1.92 -9.14
CA THR A 194 -31.61 1.46 -8.22
C THR A 194 -32.55 2.62 -7.93
N ALA A 195 -33.77 2.55 -8.45
CA ALA A 195 -34.80 3.57 -8.25
C ALA A 195 -36.06 2.94 -7.65
N ALA A 196 -36.90 3.77 -7.02
CA ALA A 196 -38.17 3.34 -6.48
C ALA A 196 -39.03 2.70 -7.58
N SER A 197 -39.49 1.47 -7.32
CA SER A 197 -40.43 0.76 -8.19
C SER A 197 -41.67 0.35 -7.41
N ARG A 198 -42.75 0.04 -8.13
CA ARG A 198 -43.96 -0.56 -7.52
C ARG A 198 -43.65 -1.87 -6.80
N MET A 199 -42.62 -2.62 -7.21
CA MET A 199 -42.22 -3.87 -6.58
C MET A 199 -41.50 -3.68 -5.24
N THR A 200 -40.87 -2.53 -5.03
CA THR A 200 -40.17 -2.19 -3.77
C THR A 200 -41.07 -1.48 -2.76
N GLN A 201 -42.28 -1.11 -3.17
CA GLN A 201 -43.26 -0.39 -2.35
C GLN A 201 -43.81 -1.34 -1.27
N GLY A 202 -43.56 -1.02 0.01
CA GLY A 202 -43.95 -1.84 1.16
C GLY A 202 -42.87 -2.80 1.69
N ILE A 203 -41.76 -3.00 0.97
CA ILE A 203 -40.58 -3.74 1.45
C ILE A 203 -39.56 -2.78 2.09
N ILE A 204 -39.37 -1.62 1.47
CA ILE A 204 -38.45 -0.58 1.93
C ILE A 204 -39.23 0.39 2.83
N PRO A 205 -38.70 0.79 4.00
CA PRO A 205 -39.32 1.82 4.83
C PRO A 205 -39.55 3.12 4.06
N GLU A 206 -40.71 3.75 4.28
CA GLU A 206 -41.15 4.94 3.53
C GLU A 206 -40.10 6.07 3.45
N PRO A 207 -39.38 6.44 4.53
CA PRO A 207 -38.36 7.50 4.44
C PRO A 207 -37.22 7.16 3.47
N LEU A 208 -36.82 5.89 3.38
CA LEU A 208 -35.76 5.43 2.47
C LEU A 208 -36.29 5.29 1.04
N PHE A 209 -37.54 4.84 0.88
CA PHE A 209 -38.20 4.75 -0.43
C PHE A 209 -38.29 6.12 -1.10
N GLN A 210 -38.58 7.17 -0.32
CA GLN A 210 -38.64 8.55 -0.83
C GLN A 210 -37.29 9.00 -1.41
N GLU A 211 -36.15 8.56 -0.88
CA GLU A 211 -34.82 8.95 -1.38
C GLU A 211 -34.35 8.20 -2.64
N LEU A 212 -35.10 7.19 -3.11
CA LEU A 212 -34.81 6.51 -4.38
C LEU A 212 -35.31 7.30 -5.60
N LYS A 213 -35.03 8.61 -5.63
CA LYS A 213 -35.45 9.57 -6.66
C LYS A 213 -34.56 9.43 -7.89
N PRO A 214 -35.12 9.31 -9.12
CA PRO A 214 -34.34 9.28 -10.36
C PRO A 214 -33.37 10.46 -10.53
N LYS A 215 -33.75 11.64 -10.01
CA LYS A 215 -32.95 12.87 -10.01
C LYS A 215 -31.58 12.71 -9.33
N LEU A 216 -31.44 11.78 -8.38
CA LEU A 216 -30.18 11.55 -7.67
C LEU A 216 -29.19 10.66 -8.46
N ILE A 217 -29.65 10.00 -9.54
CA ILE A 217 -28.81 9.19 -10.43
C ILE A 217 -28.34 10.02 -11.63
N ALA A 218 -29.16 10.98 -12.08
CA ALA A 218 -28.86 11.82 -13.24
C ALA A 218 -27.47 12.48 -13.25
N PRO A 219 -26.93 13.00 -12.12
CA PRO A 219 -25.58 13.57 -12.10
C PRO A 219 -24.47 12.59 -12.45
N VAL A 220 -24.60 11.31 -12.09
CA VAL A 220 -23.61 10.26 -12.42
C VAL A 220 -23.61 9.99 -13.92
N VAL A 221 -24.80 9.82 -14.51
CA VAL A 221 -24.97 9.64 -15.96
C VAL A 221 -24.43 10.84 -16.72
N ALA A 222 -24.75 12.05 -16.26
CA ALA A 222 -24.22 13.27 -16.86
C ALA A 222 -22.69 13.27 -16.82
N TYR A 223 -22.07 13.08 -15.64
CA TYR A 223 -20.62 13.08 -15.51
C TYR A 223 -19.94 12.06 -16.43
N LEU A 224 -20.46 10.82 -16.51
CA LEU A 224 -19.95 9.79 -17.43
C LEU A 224 -20.10 10.15 -18.91
N CYS A 225 -20.91 11.17 -19.23
CA CYS A 225 -21.09 11.74 -20.57
C CYS A 225 -20.39 13.09 -20.77
N HIS A 226 -19.67 13.61 -19.78
CA HIS A 226 -18.96 14.87 -19.91
C HIS A 226 -17.68 14.69 -20.74
N GLU A 227 -17.19 15.76 -21.36
CA GLU A 227 -15.95 15.69 -22.13
C GLU A 227 -14.73 15.37 -21.25
N ASN A 228 -14.73 15.85 -20.00
CA ASN A 228 -13.70 15.57 -18.99
C ASN A 228 -13.76 14.16 -18.38
N THR A 229 -14.71 13.30 -18.76
CA THR A 229 -14.71 11.93 -18.23
C THR A 229 -13.52 11.14 -18.79
N GLU A 230 -12.74 10.52 -17.91
CA GLU A 230 -11.69 9.57 -18.29
C GLU A 230 -12.20 8.12 -18.25
N ASP A 231 -13.39 7.89 -17.67
CA ASP A 231 -13.99 6.56 -17.57
C ASP A 231 -14.44 6.06 -18.94
N ASN A 232 -14.03 4.84 -19.28
CA ASN A 232 -14.46 4.08 -20.44
C ASN A 232 -14.51 2.58 -20.08
N GLY A 233 -15.65 1.93 -20.33
CA GLY A 233 -15.91 0.53 -19.91
C GLY A 233 -16.27 0.38 -18.43
N ALA A 234 -16.59 1.47 -17.73
CA ALA A 234 -16.97 1.41 -16.32
C ALA A 234 -18.42 0.91 -16.17
N VAL A 235 -18.66 0.06 -15.17
CA VAL A 235 -20.00 -0.32 -14.70
C VAL A 235 -20.22 0.34 -13.34
N VAL A 236 -21.20 1.23 -13.24
CA VAL A 236 -21.41 2.06 -12.04
C VAL A 236 -22.79 1.82 -11.48
N ALA A 237 -22.89 1.32 -10.26
CA ALA A 237 -24.14 1.29 -9.50
C ALA A 237 -24.41 2.66 -8.88
N SER A 238 -25.66 3.12 -8.90
CA SER A 238 -26.04 4.40 -8.29
C SER A 238 -27.49 4.44 -7.83
N ALA A 239 -27.71 5.04 -6.66
CA ALA A 239 -29.00 5.27 -6.02
C ALA A 239 -28.86 6.23 -4.82
N ALA A 240 -29.90 6.99 -4.47
CA ALA A 240 -29.97 7.78 -3.24
C ALA A 240 -28.76 8.71 -2.97
N GLY A 241 -28.10 9.21 -4.02
CA GLY A 241 -26.89 10.05 -3.90
C GLY A 241 -25.59 9.28 -3.64
N TRP A 242 -25.63 7.95 -3.65
CA TRP A 242 -24.47 7.06 -3.64
C TRP A 242 -24.16 6.55 -5.04
N ALA A 243 -22.87 6.29 -5.30
CA ALA A 243 -22.42 5.57 -6.47
C ALA A 243 -21.20 4.69 -6.14
N GLY A 244 -21.09 3.54 -6.78
CA GLY A 244 -19.97 2.62 -6.63
C GLY A 244 -19.69 1.85 -7.93
N LYS A 245 -18.41 1.60 -8.22
CA LYS A 245 -18.00 0.79 -9.37
C LYS A 245 -18.28 -0.69 -9.10
N VAL A 246 -18.83 -1.39 -10.09
CA VAL A 246 -19.02 -2.84 -10.11
C VAL A 246 -18.03 -3.42 -11.11
N GLU A 247 -17.36 -4.51 -10.76
CA GLU A 247 -16.34 -5.09 -11.62
C GLU A 247 -16.23 -6.61 -11.42
N LEU A 248 -15.86 -7.32 -12.48
CA LEU A 248 -15.57 -8.74 -12.40
C LEU A 248 -14.16 -8.94 -11.84
N ILE A 249 -14.05 -9.78 -10.82
CA ILE A 249 -12.80 -10.24 -10.24
C ILE A 249 -12.71 -11.75 -10.40
N ALA A 250 -11.50 -12.28 -10.51
CA ALA A 250 -11.24 -13.70 -10.63
C ALA A 250 -10.36 -14.15 -9.47
N GLY A 251 -10.70 -15.29 -8.87
CA GLY A 251 -9.83 -15.96 -7.90
C GLY A 251 -8.51 -16.37 -8.54
N LYS A 252 -7.51 -16.64 -7.72
CA LYS A 252 -6.21 -17.17 -8.17
C LYS A 252 -6.35 -18.52 -8.88
N GLY A 253 -7.32 -19.33 -8.45
CA GLY A 253 -7.53 -20.69 -8.94
C GLY A 253 -6.41 -21.64 -8.51
N THR A 254 -6.42 -22.83 -9.09
CA THR A 254 -5.42 -23.88 -8.85
C THR A 254 -5.34 -24.81 -10.07
N MET A 255 -4.19 -25.47 -10.24
CA MET A 255 -4.08 -26.57 -11.20
C MET A 255 -4.92 -27.78 -10.74
N LEU A 256 -5.60 -28.41 -11.71
CA LEU A 256 -6.48 -29.57 -11.51
C LEU A 256 -5.87 -30.90 -11.99
N ARG A 257 -4.60 -30.87 -12.34
CA ARG A 257 -3.80 -32.03 -12.72
C ARG A 257 -2.35 -31.75 -12.35
N THR A 258 -1.60 -32.81 -12.11
CA THR A 258 -0.19 -32.73 -11.69
C THR A 258 0.78 -32.55 -12.86
N SER A 259 0.30 -32.75 -14.10
CA SER A 259 1.17 -32.82 -15.28
C SER A 259 0.33 -32.60 -16.56
N LEU A 260 0.86 -31.98 -17.62
CA LEU A 260 0.24 -31.94 -18.97
C LEU A 260 -0.07 -33.34 -19.56
N HIS A 261 0.60 -34.40 -19.10
CA HIS A 261 0.40 -35.79 -19.54
C HIS A 261 -0.68 -36.53 -18.75
N HIS A 262 -1.13 -35.97 -17.62
CA HIS A 262 -2.24 -36.50 -16.86
C HIS A 262 -3.55 -35.83 -17.30
N ASP A 263 -4.60 -36.63 -17.36
CA ASP A 263 -5.96 -36.13 -17.52
C ASP A 263 -6.44 -35.46 -16.23
N VAL A 264 -7.46 -34.61 -16.36
CA VAL A 264 -8.19 -34.06 -15.21
C VAL A 264 -9.33 -35.01 -14.89
N THR A 265 -9.30 -35.67 -13.72
CA THR A 265 -10.43 -36.49 -13.26
C THR A 265 -11.40 -35.68 -12.42
N ILE A 266 -12.63 -36.17 -12.25
CA ILE A 266 -13.65 -35.53 -11.40
C ILE A 266 -13.16 -35.45 -9.94
N GLU A 267 -12.43 -36.46 -9.49
CA GLU A 267 -11.84 -36.51 -8.14
C GLU A 267 -10.79 -35.41 -7.95
N ASN A 268 -9.94 -35.14 -8.95
CA ASN A 268 -9.00 -34.03 -8.88
C ASN A 268 -9.72 -32.69 -8.72
N VAL A 269 -10.83 -32.50 -9.45
CA VAL A 269 -11.66 -31.29 -9.33
C VAL A 269 -12.27 -31.18 -7.93
N ARG A 270 -12.88 -32.27 -7.43
CA ARG A 270 -13.51 -32.32 -6.10
C ARG A 270 -12.51 -31.99 -4.99
N ASP A 271 -11.35 -32.63 -5.01
CA ASP A 271 -10.35 -32.53 -3.94
C ASP A 271 -9.66 -31.15 -3.93
N ALA A 272 -9.57 -30.49 -5.08
CA ALA A 272 -9.02 -29.15 -5.22
C ALA A 272 -10.09 -28.03 -5.15
N TRP A 273 -11.39 -28.37 -5.06
CA TRP A 273 -12.47 -27.41 -5.27
C TRP A 273 -12.43 -26.22 -4.32
N SER A 274 -12.04 -26.44 -3.06
CA SER A 274 -11.90 -25.36 -2.07
C SER A 274 -10.91 -24.27 -2.50
N LYS A 275 -9.85 -24.64 -3.23
CA LYS A 275 -8.87 -23.70 -3.81
C LYS A 275 -9.38 -23.07 -5.11
N VAL A 276 -10.17 -23.80 -5.91
CA VAL A 276 -10.77 -23.28 -7.16
C VAL A 276 -11.70 -22.09 -6.86
N VAL A 277 -12.50 -22.20 -5.82
CA VAL A 277 -13.49 -21.18 -5.44
C VAL A 277 -12.97 -20.16 -4.42
N ASP A 278 -11.69 -20.23 -4.07
CA ASP A 278 -11.08 -19.27 -3.14
C ASP A 278 -10.89 -17.89 -3.80
N MET A 279 -11.44 -16.88 -3.15
CA MET A 279 -11.40 -15.47 -3.57
C MET A 279 -10.50 -14.60 -2.69
N SER A 280 -9.76 -15.19 -1.73
CA SER A 280 -8.87 -14.46 -0.82
C SER A 280 -7.75 -13.70 -1.55
N GLU A 281 -7.24 -14.28 -2.64
CA GLU A 281 -6.24 -13.68 -3.53
C GLU A 281 -6.84 -13.19 -4.87
N ALA A 282 -8.13 -12.85 -4.89
CA ALA A 282 -8.81 -12.46 -6.13
C ALA A 282 -8.22 -11.19 -6.75
N ARG A 283 -8.10 -11.20 -8.08
CA ARG A 283 -7.52 -10.11 -8.86
C ARG A 283 -8.49 -9.64 -9.93
N ASN A 284 -8.32 -8.39 -10.32
CA ASN A 284 -9.03 -7.84 -11.45
C ASN A 284 -8.29 -8.13 -12.76
N MET A 285 -8.95 -8.80 -13.70
CA MET A 285 -8.44 -9.01 -15.05
C MET A 285 -9.13 -8.03 -16.01
N ARG A 286 -8.51 -6.86 -16.24
CA ARG A 286 -9.11 -5.75 -17.01
C ARG A 286 -9.25 -6.01 -18.50
N THR A 287 -8.53 -6.99 -19.05
CA THR A 287 -8.53 -7.30 -20.49
C THR A 287 -8.52 -8.80 -20.72
N ILE A 288 -9.04 -9.22 -21.88
CA ILE A 288 -8.95 -10.62 -22.33
C ILE A 288 -7.49 -11.07 -22.48
N GLY A 289 -6.59 -10.16 -22.90
CA GLY A 289 -5.15 -10.45 -23.02
C GLY A 289 -4.50 -10.79 -21.68
N ALA A 290 -4.85 -10.07 -20.61
CA ALA A 290 -4.37 -10.38 -19.26
C ALA A 290 -4.88 -11.74 -18.77
N ALA A 291 -6.14 -12.09 -19.06
CA ALA A 291 -6.69 -13.40 -18.72
C ALA A 291 -6.01 -14.54 -19.49
N SER A 292 -5.79 -14.37 -20.80
CA SER A 292 -5.07 -15.35 -21.62
C SER A 292 -3.60 -15.50 -21.19
N ALA A 293 -2.92 -14.39 -20.87
CA ALA A 293 -1.55 -14.42 -20.37
C ALA A 293 -1.45 -15.16 -19.03
N ASN A 294 -2.41 -14.95 -18.12
CA ASN A 294 -2.46 -15.69 -16.86
C ASN A 294 -2.61 -17.20 -17.09
N LEU A 295 -3.47 -17.62 -18.01
CA LEU A 295 -3.60 -19.04 -18.36
C LEU A 295 -2.30 -19.61 -18.96
N MET A 296 -1.63 -18.87 -19.84
CA MET A 296 -0.34 -19.29 -20.39
C MET A 296 0.72 -19.43 -19.30
N MET A 297 0.81 -18.48 -18.37
CA MET A 297 1.71 -18.58 -17.22
C MET A 297 1.41 -19.83 -16.38
N VAL A 298 0.13 -20.12 -16.10
CA VAL A 298 -0.26 -21.33 -15.35
C VAL A 298 0.12 -22.62 -16.10
N LEU A 299 0.03 -22.63 -17.43
CA LEU A 299 0.44 -23.77 -18.26
C LEU A 299 1.96 -23.91 -18.35
N GLU A 300 2.69 -22.80 -18.47
CA GLU A 300 4.16 -22.77 -18.41
C GLU A 300 4.64 -23.23 -17.04
N ASP A 301 4.03 -22.75 -15.96
CA ASP A 301 4.29 -23.22 -14.60
C ASP A 301 4.05 -24.72 -14.51
N LEU A 302 2.94 -25.25 -15.06
CA LEU A 302 2.70 -26.69 -15.09
C LEU A 302 3.70 -27.47 -15.94
N GLN A 303 4.15 -26.92 -17.07
CA GLN A 303 5.11 -27.55 -17.97
C GLN A 303 6.52 -27.57 -17.36
N ASN A 304 6.90 -26.47 -16.71
CA ASN A 304 8.11 -26.37 -15.90
C ASN A 304 8.01 -27.33 -14.71
N ASN A 305 6.84 -27.39 -14.07
CA ASN A 305 6.50 -28.36 -13.03
C ASN A 305 6.42 -29.81 -13.53
N GLN A 306 6.39 -30.07 -14.85
CA GLN A 306 6.45 -31.41 -15.46
C GLN A 306 7.87 -31.87 -15.78
N GLN A 307 8.74 -30.97 -16.21
CA GLN A 307 10.18 -31.21 -16.16
C GLN A 307 10.66 -31.30 -14.70
N GLN A 308 9.85 -30.81 -13.75
CA GLN A 308 10.02 -30.91 -12.30
C GLN A 308 8.98 -31.82 -11.62
N SER A 309 8.28 -32.74 -12.32
CA SER A 309 7.16 -33.50 -11.70
C SER A 309 7.64 -34.62 -10.77
N SER A 310 8.16 -34.19 -9.64
CA SER A 310 7.95 -34.72 -8.31
C SER A 310 8.02 -33.48 -7.39
N ASN A 311 6.89 -32.91 -6.95
CA ASN A 311 6.70 -32.30 -5.62
C ASN A 311 5.55 -31.27 -5.54
N ASP A 312 4.84 -31.37 -4.43
CA ASP A 312 3.74 -30.54 -3.92
C ASP A 312 4.34 -29.31 -3.22
N GLY A 313 3.95 -28.08 -3.61
CA GLY A 313 4.13 -26.81 -2.86
C GLY A 313 5.53 -26.44 -2.35
N THR A 314 6.55 -27.21 -2.69
CA THR A 314 7.94 -27.14 -2.23
C THR A 314 8.81 -27.54 -3.41
N VAL A 315 9.40 -26.57 -4.09
CA VAL A 315 10.35 -26.92 -5.15
C VAL A 315 11.69 -27.18 -4.49
N ALA A 316 11.89 -28.38 -3.94
CA ALA A 316 13.20 -28.99 -4.06
C ALA A 316 13.37 -29.32 -5.54
N SER A 317 14.18 -28.53 -6.26
CA SER A 317 14.64 -28.93 -7.60
C SER A 317 15.32 -30.30 -7.51
N ALA A 318 15.43 -31.03 -8.62
CA ALA A 318 16.15 -32.31 -8.71
C ALA A 318 17.60 -32.27 -8.17
N ASN A 319 18.12 -31.07 -7.86
CA ASN A 319 19.45 -30.79 -7.33
C ASN A 319 19.47 -30.45 -5.82
N GLY A 320 18.35 -30.54 -5.09
CA GLY A 320 18.29 -30.27 -3.64
C GLY A 320 18.23 -28.78 -3.25
N ILE A 321 17.81 -27.92 -4.18
CA ILE A 321 17.65 -26.46 -3.95
C ILE A 321 16.17 -26.12 -3.78
N PHE A 322 15.85 -25.42 -2.69
CA PHE A 322 14.56 -24.90 -2.26
C PHE A 322 14.44 -23.40 -2.59
N THR A 323 13.22 -22.90 -2.84
CA THR A 323 12.99 -21.48 -3.16
C THR A 323 11.84 -20.85 -2.36
N ASN A 324 11.91 -19.54 -2.11
CA ASN A 324 10.86 -18.75 -1.45
C ASN A 324 10.91 -17.27 -1.89
N GLU A 325 9.76 -16.61 -1.92
CA GLU A 325 9.63 -15.17 -2.21
C GLU A 325 9.37 -14.38 -0.91
N PHE A 326 9.87 -13.15 -0.83
CA PHE A 326 9.75 -12.28 0.33
C PHE A 326 9.54 -10.82 -0.08
N GLN A 327 8.32 -10.30 0.13
CA GLN A 327 7.97 -8.92 -0.14
C GLN A 327 8.14 -8.05 1.11
N PHE A 328 8.70 -6.85 0.96
CA PHE A 328 8.82 -5.88 2.05
C PHE A 328 8.81 -4.43 1.55
N GLY A 329 8.54 -3.51 2.47
CA GLY A 329 8.71 -2.07 2.27
C GLY A 329 9.12 -1.35 3.55
N PHE A 330 9.03 -0.01 3.53
CA PHE A 330 9.49 0.83 4.65
C PHE A 330 8.83 0.47 6.01
N LYS A 331 7.57 0.02 6.00
CA LYS A 331 6.86 -0.39 7.23
C LYS A 331 7.53 -1.60 7.89
N ASP A 332 7.94 -2.58 7.10
CA ASP A 332 8.59 -3.80 7.59
C ASP A 332 9.99 -3.48 8.15
N LEU A 333 10.71 -2.58 7.48
CA LEU A 333 12.02 -2.10 7.94
C LEU A 333 11.93 -1.40 9.30
N ILE A 334 10.99 -0.45 9.44
CA ILE A 334 10.80 0.30 10.68
C ILE A 334 10.31 -0.63 11.80
N LEU A 335 9.36 -1.51 11.51
CA LEU A 335 8.85 -2.49 12.47
C LEU A 335 9.96 -3.41 12.98
N TYR A 336 10.80 -3.91 12.08
CA TYR A 336 11.97 -4.71 12.46
C TYR A 336 12.95 -3.92 13.32
N ALA A 337 13.27 -2.67 12.95
CA ALA A 337 14.17 -1.82 13.71
C ALA A 337 13.69 -1.61 15.15
N LEU A 338 12.40 -1.29 15.34
CA LEU A 338 11.76 -1.22 16.66
C LEU A 338 11.82 -2.57 17.40
N GLY A 339 11.59 -3.67 16.67
CA GLY A 339 11.68 -5.03 17.16
C GLY A 339 13.05 -5.42 17.71
N ILE A 340 14.13 -4.74 17.29
CA ILE A 340 15.50 -4.93 17.82
C ILE A 340 16.00 -3.71 18.62
N GLY A 341 15.07 -2.89 19.12
CA GLY A 341 15.29 -1.85 20.11
C GLY A 341 15.81 -0.53 19.57
N ALA A 342 15.68 -0.26 18.26
CA ALA A 342 15.88 1.09 17.75
C ALA A 342 14.86 2.03 18.40
N SER A 343 15.29 3.24 18.74
CA SER A 343 14.45 4.17 19.50
C SER A 343 14.64 5.59 19.02
N VAL A 344 13.56 6.35 18.92
CA VAL A 344 13.59 7.80 18.64
C VAL A 344 14.30 8.60 19.75
N SER A 345 14.52 8.00 20.92
CA SER A 345 15.35 8.60 21.97
C SER A 345 16.84 8.65 21.61
N GLU A 346 17.28 7.85 20.64
CA GLU A 346 18.63 7.83 20.11
C GLU A 346 18.64 8.55 18.75
N PRO A 347 19.16 9.78 18.66
CA PRO A 347 19.10 10.56 17.41
C PRO A 347 19.70 9.83 16.20
N SER A 348 20.75 9.02 16.43
CA SER A 348 21.39 8.22 15.38
C SER A 348 20.51 7.10 14.82
N ASP A 349 19.40 6.76 15.47
CA ASP A 349 18.47 5.72 15.04
C ASP A 349 17.33 6.26 14.17
N LEU A 350 17.13 7.58 14.09
CA LEU A 350 16.01 8.17 13.34
C LEU A 350 16.02 7.74 11.86
N LYS A 351 17.20 7.56 11.28
CA LYS A 351 17.38 7.06 9.91
C LYS A 351 16.90 5.61 9.67
N TYR A 352 16.62 4.86 10.73
CA TYR A 352 16.01 3.51 10.66
C TYR A 352 14.51 3.52 10.99
N LEU A 353 13.99 4.67 11.42
CA LEU A 353 12.64 4.80 12.00
C LEU A 353 11.73 5.78 11.22
N TYR A 354 12.29 6.54 10.28
CA TYR A 354 11.55 7.53 9.51
C TYR A 354 11.90 7.44 8.02
N GLU A 355 10.94 7.02 7.22
CA GLU A 355 11.07 6.78 5.78
C GLU A 355 11.40 8.03 4.95
N SER A 356 11.12 9.24 5.46
CA SER A 356 11.51 10.49 4.79
C SER A 356 12.82 11.08 5.32
N HIS A 357 13.56 10.38 6.20
CA HIS A 357 14.90 10.78 6.58
C HIS A 357 15.81 10.75 5.34
N ALA A 358 16.66 11.77 5.15
CA ALA A 358 17.51 11.88 3.95
C ALA A 358 18.46 10.68 3.76
N GLU A 359 18.84 10.03 4.87
CA GLU A 359 19.68 8.83 4.90
C GLU A 359 18.89 7.58 5.34
N PHE A 360 17.59 7.52 5.03
CA PHE A 360 16.77 6.35 5.41
C PHE A 360 17.43 5.05 4.92
N SER A 361 17.56 4.07 5.82
CA SER A 361 18.25 2.81 5.55
C SER A 361 17.61 1.66 6.31
N ALA A 362 17.89 0.44 5.90
CA ALA A 362 17.60 -0.77 6.67
C ALA A 362 18.72 -1.06 7.68
N LEU A 363 18.38 -1.72 8.80
CA LEU A 363 19.37 -2.38 9.65
C LEU A 363 19.79 -3.72 9.00
N PRO A 364 21.09 -4.06 8.91
CA PRO A 364 21.55 -5.15 8.05
C PRO A 364 20.97 -6.51 8.40
N SER A 365 20.72 -6.78 9.69
CA SER A 365 20.16 -8.04 10.16
C SER A 365 18.70 -8.28 9.72
N PHE A 366 18.01 -7.29 9.15
CA PHE A 366 16.69 -7.47 8.52
C PHE A 366 16.76 -8.54 7.43
N PHE A 367 17.85 -8.58 6.65
CA PHE A 367 18.01 -9.53 5.54
C PHE A 367 18.32 -10.97 5.97
N ILE A 368 18.20 -11.28 7.26
CA ILE A 368 18.08 -12.67 7.74
C ILE A 368 16.67 -13.21 7.43
N GLN A 369 15.65 -12.35 7.43
CA GLN A 369 14.25 -12.76 7.29
C GLN A 369 13.94 -13.60 6.04
N PRO A 370 14.44 -13.26 4.82
CA PRO A 370 14.16 -14.07 3.64
C PRO A 370 14.70 -15.52 3.76
N GLY A 371 15.92 -15.67 4.30
CA GLY A 371 16.53 -16.97 4.57
C GLY A 371 15.80 -17.76 5.67
N LEU A 372 15.39 -17.08 6.74
CA LEU A 372 14.57 -17.68 7.80
C LEU A 372 13.23 -18.18 7.24
N MET A 373 12.56 -17.38 6.41
CA MET A 373 11.28 -17.74 5.79
C MET A 373 11.42 -18.96 4.90
N LEU A 374 12.48 -19.02 4.08
CA LEU A 374 12.80 -20.23 3.32
C LEU A 374 12.89 -21.46 4.24
N THR A 375 13.64 -21.37 5.35
CA THR A 375 13.82 -22.50 6.27
C THR A 375 12.51 -22.93 6.95
N MET A 376 11.64 -21.98 7.27
CA MET A 376 10.38 -22.25 7.96
C MET A 376 9.25 -22.70 7.02
N SER A 377 9.22 -22.24 5.76
CA SER A 377 8.10 -22.48 4.84
C SER A 377 8.27 -23.69 3.92
N THR A 378 9.51 -24.11 3.62
CA THR A 378 9.78 -25.08 2.54
C THR A 378 10.04 -26.52 2.98
N GLY A 379 10.03 -26.79 4.29
CA GLY A 379 10.36 -28.11 4.83
C GLY A 379 11.83 -28.53 4.66
N ILE A 380 12.71 -27.63 4.20
CA ILE A 380 14.15 -27.90 3.94
C ILE A 380 14.85 -28.61 5.10
N THR A 381 14.59 -28.18 6.35
CA THR A 381 15.15 -28.83 7.55
C THR A 381 14.63 -30.25 7.73
N LYS A 382 13.33 -30.47 7.47
CA LYS A 382 12.70 -31.80 7.54
C LYS A 382 13.26 -32.73 6.46
N SER A 383 13.57 -32.21 5.28
CA SER A 383 14.17 -32.99 4.18
C SER A 383 15.53 -33.58 4.53
N ALA A 384 16.26 -32.97 5.47
CA ALA A 384 17.58 -33.41 5.91
C ALA A 384 17.57 -34.57 6.92
N ILE A 385 16.43 -34.81 7.58
CA ILE A 385 16.30 -35.81 8.65
C ILE A 385 15.31 -36.88 8.16
N THR A 386 15.85 -37.97 7.63
CA THR A 386 15.06 -39.06 7.03
C THR A 386 14.80 -40.22 7.99
N HIS A 387 15.57 -40.30 9.08
CA HIS A 387 15.55 -41.44 10.01
C HIS A 387 14.59 -41.28 11.19
N LYS A 388 14.00 -40.10 11.41
CA LYS A 388 13.12 -39.85 12.56
C LYS A 388 12.20 -38.65 12.33
N GLU A 389 10.94 -38.78 12.73
CA GLU A 389 9.99 -37.65 12.76
C GLU A 389 10.25 -36.71 13.94
N PHE A 390 10.02 -35.42 13.72
CA PHE A 390 10.10 -34.36 14.72
C PHE A 390 9.14 -33.23 14.34
N ASP A 391 8.81 -32.38 15.32
CA ASP A 391 8.02 -31.18 15.12
C ASP A 391 8.80 -29.92 15.52
N MET A 392 8.18 -28.75 15.36
CA MET A 392 8.82 -27.46 15.64
C MET A 392 9.25 -27.27 17.11
N THR A 393 8.68 -28.02 18.07
CA THR A 393 9.10 -27.96 19.48
C THR A 393 10.48 -28.58 19.69
N ASN A 394 10.94 -29.44 18.77
CA ASN A 394 12.27 -30.05 18.82
C ASN A 394 13.34 -29.19 18.14
N VAL A 395 12.97 -28.10 17.49
CA VAL A 395 13.82 -27.32 16.60
C VAL A 395 14.38 -26.10 17.33
N LEU A 396 15.68 -26.10 17.57
CA LEU A 396 16.39 -24.97 18.19
C LEU A 396 17.30 -24.29 17.18
N HIS A 397 17.18 -22.98 17.05
CA HIS A 397 18.09 -22.18 16.22
C HIS A 397 19.44 -22.04 16.92
N GLY A 398 20.49 -22.67 16.39
CA GLY A 398 21.78 -22.81 17.07
C GLY A 398 22.83 -21.78 16.62
N GLU A 399 22.94 -21.53 15.32
CA GLU A 399 23.89 -20.54 14.77
C GLU A 399 23.29 -19.79 13.59
N GLN A 400 23.75 -18.54 13.41
CA GLN A 400 23.37 -17.70 12.28
C GLN A 400 24.61 -17.04 11.67
N TYR A 401 24.69 -17.07 10.34
CA TYR A 401 25.58 -16.25 9.54
C TYR A 401 24.77 -15.44 8.55
N LEU A 402 25.16 -14.19 8.33
CA LEU A 402 24.68 -13.32 7.25
C LEU A 402 25.87 -12.58 6.65
N GLU A 403 25.95 -12.54 5.33
CA GLU A 403 26.77 -11.62 4.55
C GLU A 403 25.86 -10.79 3.64
N LEU A 404 26.09 -9.48 3.59
CA LEU A 404 25.23 -8.55 2.90
C LEU A 404 25.98 -7.82 1.78
N PHE A 405 25.30 -7.67 0.66
CA PHE A 405 25.74 -6.93 -0.52
C PHE A 405 24.93 -5.63 -0.63
N ASP A 406 24.86 -5.03 -1.80
CA ASP A 406 23.96 -3.89 -2.03
C ASP A 406 22.51 -4.36 -1.91
N PHE A 407 21.69 -3.61 -1.17
CA PHE A 407 20.34 -4.03 -0.81
C PHE A 407 19.29 -2.95 -1.10
N PRO A 408 18.09 -3.33 -1.54
CA PRO A 408 16.99 -2.39 -1.73
C PRO A 408 16.33 -2.02 -0.39
N LEU A 409 15.56 -0.93 -0.38
CA LEU A 409 14.76 -0.50 0.79
C LEU A 409 13.28 -0.88 0.68
N GLU A 410 12.87 -1.42 -0.46
CA GLU A 410 11.56 -2.02 -0.71
C GLU A 410 11.64 -2.96 -1.92
N GLY A 411 10.71 -3.89 -2.03
CA GLY A 411 10.58 -4.74 -3.21
C GLY A 411 10.21 -6.18 -2.87
N ASN A 412 10.38 -7.05 -3.86
CA ASN A 412 10.21 -8.48 -3.72
C ASN A 412 11.56 -9.18 -3.91
N LEU A 413 11.91 -10.04 -2.95
CA LEU A 413 13.17 -10.77 -2.92
C LEU A 413 12.92 -12.26 -3.16
N ARG A 414 13.71 -12.85 -4.05
CA ARG A 414 13.70 -14.29 -4.31
C ARG A 414 14.86 -14.94 -3.59
N THR A 415 14.59 -15.96 -2.78
CA THR A 415 15.61 -16.68 -2.03
C THR A 415 15.72 -18.11 -2.52
N GLU A 416 16.94 -18.57 -2.76
CA GLU A 416 17.27 -19.97 -3.05
C GLU A 416 18.09 -20.53 -1.89
N GLY A 417 17.87 -21.78 -1.48
CA GLY A 417 18.71 -22.39 -0.46
C GLY A 417 18.71 -23.90 -0.46
N LYS A 418 19.70 -24.48 0.23
CA LYS A 418 19.96 -25.92 0.25
C LYS A 418 20.56 -26.34 1.58
N VAL A 419 20.42 -27.62 1.92
CA VAL A 419 21.15 -28.22 3.05
C VAL A 419 22.59 -28.42 2.61
N ILE A 420 23.54 -27.86 3.37
CA ILE A 420 24.98 -27.97 3.09
C ILE A 420 25.70 -28.90 4.06
N ASP A 421 25.12 -29.20 5.22
CA ASP A 421 25.70 -30.16 6.15
C ASP A 421 24.66 -30.74 7.11
N VAL A 422 24.89 -31.98 7.54
CA VAL A 422 24.10 -32.65 8.59
C VAL A 422 25.05 -33.36 9.54
N MET A 423 25.04 -32.96 10.82
CA MET A 423 25.93 -33.50 11.85
C MET A 423 25.16 -34.28 12.91
N ASP A 424 25.79 -35.33 13.44
CA ASP A 424 25.34 -36.08 14.60
C ASP A 424 26.03 -35.59 15.87
N LYS A 425 25.24 -35.10 16.82
CA LYS A 425 25.70 -34.61 18.13
C LYS A 425 25.20 -35.49 19.29
N GLY A 426 24.82 -36.74 19.00
CA GLY A 426 24.36 -37.72 19.99
C GLY A 426 22.93 -37.45 20.44
N SER A 427 22.70 -36.41 21.24
CA SER A 427 21.36 -36.05 21.73
C SER A 427 20.47 -35.36 20.68
N GLY A 428 21.02 -34.99 19.53
CA GLY A 428 20.30 -34.34 18.43
C GLY A 428 21.13 -34.29 17.15
N ALA A 429 20.49 -33.85 16.06
CA ALA A 429 21.14 -33.58 14.78
C ALA A 429 21.32 -32.08 14.59
N VAL A 430 22.39 -31.64 13.90
CA VAL A 430 22.51 -30.26 13.43
C VAL A 430 22.36 -30.25 11.92
N VAL A 431 21.38 -29.51 11.41
CA VAL A 431 21.18 -29.28 9.97
C VAL A 431 21.64 -27.88 9.64
N VAL A 432 22.61 -27.75 8.72
CA VAL A 432 23.09 -26.45 8.24
C VAL A 432 22.49 -26.18 6.87
N THR A 433 21.74 -25.09 6.77
CA THR A 433 21.14 -24.60 5.53
C THR A 433 21.90 -23.37 5.07
N ALA A 434 22.24 -23.29 3.79
CA ALA A 434 22.75 -22.08 3.15
C ALA A 434 21.70 -21.53 2.18
N SER A 435 21.58 -20.20 2.10
CA SER A 435 20.71 -19.54 1.14
C SER A 435 21.31 -18.27 0.57
N ASP A 436 21.03 -18.01 -0.70
CA ASP A 436 21.35 -16.79 -1.41
C ASP A 436 20.02 -16.09 -1.79
N THR A 437 19.92 -14.79 -1.52
CA THR A 437 18.74 -13.95 -1.76
C THR A 437 19.04 -12.93 -2.84
N PHE A 438 18.11 -12.76 -3.78
CA PHE A 438 18.23 -11.93 -4.97
C PHE A 438 17.12 -10.87 -5.04
N ASP A 439 17.44 -9.70 -5.60
CA ASP A 439 16.44 -8.68 -5.92
C ASP A 439 15.67 -9.00 -7.22
N SER A 440 14.72 -8.15 -7.58
CA SER A 440 13.91 -8.29 -8.81
C SER A 440 14.72 -8.20 -10.11
N HIS A 441 15.95 -7.68 -10.06
CA HIS A 441 16.86 -7.60 -11.21
C HIS A 441 17.84 -8.78 -11.25
N GLY A 442 17.78 -9.69 -10.27
CA GLY A 442 18.67 -10.84 -10.14
C GLY A 442 20.01 -10.53 -9.45
N ASN A 443 20.18 -9.37 -8.83
CA ASN A 443 21.41 -9.05 -8.08
C ASN A 443 21.40 -9.78 -6.73
N LEU A 444 22.55 -10.31 -6.33
CA LEU A 444 22.72 -10.93 -5.01
C LEU A 444 22.64 -9.86 -3.91
N VAL A 445 21.71 -10.02 -2.99
CA VAL A 445 21.46 -9.11 -1.85
C VAL A 445 22.07 -9.66 -0.58
N ALA A 446 21.87 -10.95 -0.30
CA ALA A 446 22.31 -11.57 0.95
C ALA A 446 22.71 -13.03 0.77
N ARG A 447 23.70 -13.46 1.57
CA ARG A 447 24.03 -14.87 1.78
C ARG A 447 23.82 -15.22 3.25
N ASN A 448 23.05 -16.27 3.52
CA ASN A 448 22.74 -16.77 4.85
C ASN A 448 23.32 -18.17 5.06
N GLN A 449 23.73 -18.47 6.30
CA GLN A 449 23.78 -19.84 6.80
C GLN A 449 23.10 -19.93 8.16
N SER A 450 22.17 -20.86 8.31
CA SER A 450 21.54 -21.19 9.59
C SER A 450 21.90 -22.61 10.01
N ALA A 451 22.32 -22.79 11.26
CA ALA A 451 22.49 -24.10 11.85
C ALA A 451 21.36 -24.36 12.86
N THR A 452 20.56 -25.39 12.58
CA THR A 452 19.39 -25.75 13.38
C THR A 452 19.67 -27.06 14.10
N PHE A 453 19.50 -27.09 15.42
CA PHE A 453 19.64 -28.29 16.25
C PHE A 453 18.28 -28.94 16.45
N ILE A 454 18.14 -30.18 16.00
CA ILE A 454 16.91 -30.98 16.13
C ILE A 454 17.11 -31.98 17.27
N VAL A 455 16.50 -31.66 18.41
CA VAL A 455 16.57 -32.45 19.65
C VAL A 455 15.99 -33.84 19.40
N GLY A 456 16.69 -34.89 19.85
CA GLY A 456 16.22 -36.27 19.77
C GLY A 456 16.48 -36.95 18.42
N CYS A 457 16.96 -36.24 17.40
CA CYS A 457 17.29 -36.79 16.08
C CYS A 457 18.78 -37.15 15.88
N GLY A 458 19.56 -37.27 16.96
CA GLY A 458 20.95 -37.74 16.91
C GLY A 458 21.09 -39.27 16.92
N ASN A 459 22.31 -39.77 17.10
CA ASN A 459 22.70 -41.20 17.11
C ASN A 459 22.40 -41.95 15.80
N PHE A 460 22.46 -41.26 14.66
CA PHE A 460 22.29 -41.85 13.33
C PHE A 460 23.63 -42.17 12.64
N GLY A 461 24.76 -41.96 13.32
CA GLY A 461 26.09 -42.29 12.81
C GLY A 461 26.65 -41.26 11.82
N GLY A 462 26.11 -40.04 11.82
CA GLY A 462 26.56 -38.94 10.96
C GLY A 462 27.89 -38.32 11.37
N LYS A 463 28.32 -37.28 10.62
CA LYS A 463 29.56 -36.54 10.90
C LYS A 463 29.47 -35.84 12.26
N LYS A 464 30.56 -35.87 13.05
CA LYS A 464 30.63 -35.16 14.34
C LYS A 464 31.12 -33.71 14.22
N HIS A 465 31.83 -33.39 13.14
CA HIS A 465 32.44 -32.07 12.89
C HIS A 465 31.85 -31.46 11.62
N PRO A 466 31.76 -30.13 11.55
CA PRO A 466 31.18 -29.45 10.40
C PRO A 466 32.06 -29.61 9.16
N SER A 467 31.42 -29.66 8.00
CA SER A 467 32.08 -29.64 6.69
C SER A 467 32.74 -28.27 6.43
N PRO A 468 33.78 -28.18 5.57
CA PRO A 468 34.51 -26.93 5.32
C PRO A 468 33.67 -25.75 4.80
N GLU A 469 32.50 -26.04 4.22
CA GLU A 469 31.55 -25.03 3.71
C GLU A 469 30.81 -24.28 4.83
N VAL A 470 30.79 -24.82 6.06
CA VAL A 470 30.13 -24.19 7.21
C VAL A 470 31.01 -23.09 7.77
N ILE A 471 30.49 -21.86 7.82
CA ILE A 471 31.25 -20.72 8.35
C ILE A 471 31.50 -20.90 9.85
N PRO A 472 32.77 -20.91 10.32
CA PRO A 472 33.10 -21.23 11.69
C PRO A 472 32.81 -20.06 12.65
N THR A 473 32.46 -20.41 13.89
CA THR A 473 32.50 -19.50 15.04
C THR A 473 33.93 -19.24 15.49
N LEU A 474 34.18 -18.12 16.18
CA LEU A 474 35.49 -17.81 16.78
C LEU A 474 35.45 -17.91 18.30
N PRO A 475 36.48 -18.46 18.97
CA PRO A 475 36.55 -18.44 20.42
C PRO A 475 36.53 -17.00 20.94
N THR A 476 35.80 -16.78 22.04
CA THR A 476 35.80 -15.49 22.72
C THR A 476 37.22 -15.16 23.21
N PRO A 477 37.72 -13.93 22.96
CA PRO A 477 38.99 -13.50 23.52
C PRO A 477 39.00 -13.59 25.06
N THR A 478 40.15 -13.95 25.62
CA THR A 478 40.36 -14.02 27.07
C THR A 478 40.80 -12.69 27.67
N THR A 479 41.12 -11.70 26.84
CA THR A 479 41.47 -10.33 27.25
C THR A 479 40.22 -9.53 27.62
N SER A 480 40.39 -8.42 28.33
CA SER A 480 39.29 -7.47 28.56
C SER A 480 38.75 -6.92 27.23
N PRO A 481 37.42 -6.66 27.14
CA PRO A 481 36.83 -6.06 25.94
C PRO A 481 37.31 -4.62 25.75
N ASP A 482 37.47 -4.22 24.49
CA ASP A 482 37.81 -2.84 24.11
C ASP A 482 36.62 -1.90 24.33
N CYS A 483 35.40 -2.43 24.17
CA CYS A 483 34.16 -1.70 24.38
C CYS A 483 33.07 -2.62 24.94
N SER A 484 32.23 -2.08 25.83
CA SER A 484 31.04 -2.76 26.33
C SER A 484 29.84 -1.82 26.22
N ILE A 485 28.75 -2.28 25.61
CA ILE A 485 27.48 -1.53 25.54
C ILE A 485 26.37 -2.33 26.20
N THR A 486 25.55 -1.64 26.98
CA THR A 486 24.40 -2.23 27.68
C THR A 486 23.10 -1.74 27.05
N LEU A 487 22.18 -2.65 26.74
CA LEU A 487 20.90 -2.38 26.09
C LEU A 487 19.78 -3.09 26.83
N LYS A 488 18.78 -2.35 27.30
CA LYS A 488 17.61 -2.92 27.97
C LYS A 488 16.54 -3.31 26.95
N THR A 489 16.06 -4.54 27.03
CA THR A 489 14.92 -4.99 26.22
C THR A 489 13.60 -4.57 26.86
N SER A 490 12.54 -4.37 26.08
CA SER A 490 11.18 -4.22 26.61
C SER A 490 10.64 -5.57 27.11
N VAL A 491 9.70 -5.54 28.05
CA VAL A 491 8.91 -6.74 28.41
C VAL A 491 8.08 -7.23 27.22
N ASP A 492 7.72 -6.34 26.30
CA ASP A 492 6.97 -6.65 25.07
C ASP A 492 7.87 -6.96 23.87
N GLN A 493 9.19 -7.06 24.05
CA GLN A 493 10.15 -7.10 22.94
C GLN A 493 9.90 -8.28 21.99
N ALA A 494 9.58 -9.45 22.53
CA ALA A 494 9.26 -10.64 21.74
C ALA A 494 7.92 -10.49 20.99
N ALA A 495 6.93 -9.82 21.60
CA ALA A 495 5.63 -9.56 21.01
C ALA A 495 5.72 -8.60 19.81
N ILE A 496 6.68 -7.66 19.83
CA ILE A 496 6.97 -6.77 18.71
C ILE A 496 7.80 -7.50 17.65
N PHE A 497 8.91 -8.13 18.04
CA PHE A 497 9.84 -8.75 17.09
C PHE A 497 9.20 -9.86 16.24
N ARG A 498 8.29 -10.67 16.83
CA ARG A 498 7.58 -11.72 16.07
C ARG A 498 6.78 -11.20 14.88
N LEU A 499 6.37 -9.93 14.89
CA LEU A 499 5.65 -9.30 13.77
C LEU A 499 6.54 -9.11 12.54
N SER A 500 7.86 -9.29 12.66
CA SER A 500 8.82 -9.21 11.56
C SER A 500 9.05 -10.54 10.83
N GLY A 501 8.34 -11.63 11.21
CA GLY A 501 8.36 -12.87 10.42
C GLY A 501 8.39 -14.18 11.21
N ASP A 502 8.68 -14.17 12.51
CA ASP A 502 8.74 -15.42 13.31
C ASP A 502 7.57 -15.53 14.30
N PRO A 503 6.43 -16.14 13.89
CA PRO A 503 5.25 -16.23 14.71
C PRO A 503 5.30 -17.34 15.76
N ASN A 504 6.43 -18.05 15.95
CA ASN A 504 6.52 -19.23 16.82
C ASN A 504 5.91 -18.96 18.22
N PRO A 505 4.89 -19.75 18.65
CA PRO A 505 4.17 -19.51 19.89
C PRO A 505 5.06 -19.53 21.14
N MET A 506 6.22 -20.18 21.10
CA MET A 506 7.20 -20.21 22.20
C MET A 506 7.66 -18.82 22.67
N HIS A 507 7.52 -17.80 21.82
CA HIS A 507 7.93 -16.44 22.13
C HIS A 507 6.83 -15.56 22.73
N ILE A 508 5.60 -16.08 22.88
CA ILE A 508 4.46 -15.28 23.36
C ILE A 508 3.46 -16.06 24.23
N ASP A 509 3.23 -17.34 23.96
CA ASP A 509 2.29 -18.18 24.68
C ASP A 509 2.99 -18.93 25.83
N PRO A 510 2.66 -18.67 27.10
CA PRO A 510 3.22 -19.39 28.24
C PRO A 510 3.00 -20.90 28.19
N ASN A 511 1.84 -21.37 27.72
CA ASN A 511 1.52 -22.79 27.67
C ASN A 511 2.44 -23.51 26.69
N PHE A 512 2.60 -22.94 25.49
CA PHE A 512 3.49 -23.48 24.48
C PHE A 512 4.96 -23.41 24.91
N SER A 513 5.36 -22.34 25.59
CA SER A 513 6.72 -22.18 26.14
C SER A 513 7.06 -23.29 27.13
N ILE A 514 6.12 -23.63 28.03
CA ILE A 514 6.27 -24.74 29.00
C ILE A 514 6.42 -26.07 28.29
N ILE A 515 5.61 -26.34 27.27
CA ILE A 515 5.71 -27.56 26.45
C ILE A 515 7.08 -27.65 25.75
N ALA A 516 7.60 -26.52 25.28
CA ALA A 516 8.93 -26.40 24.66
C ALA A 516 10.09 -26.44 25.68
N GLY A 517 9.81 -26.61 26.98
CA GLY A 517 10.83 -26.75 28.03
C GLY A 517 11.29 -25.44 28.69
N TYR A 518 10.58 -24.33 28.47
CA TYR A 518 10.88 -23.02 29.07
C TYR A 518 9.84 -22.62 30.12
N LYS A 519 10.28 -22.00 31.23
CA LYS A 519 9.36 -21.60 32.32
C LYS A 519 8.39 -20.49 31.91
N ILE A 520 8.82 -19.60 31.02
CA ILE A 520 8.09 -18.44 30.50
C ILE A 520 8.53 -18.19 29.06
N PRO A 521 7.77 -17.40 28.26
CA PRO A 521 8.18 -17.02 26.92
C PRO A 521 9.56 -16.38 26.89
N ILE A 522 10.38 -16.81 25.93
CA ILE A 522 11.74 -16.32 25.74
C ILE A 522 11.80 -15.36 24.55
N LEU A 523 12.78 -14.46 24.54
CA LEU A 523 13.07 -13.60 23.41
C LEU A 523 13.72 -14.41 22.28
N HIS A 524 13.39 -14.09 21.03
CA HIS A 524 14.03 -14.70 19.86
C HIS A 524 15.55 -14.49 19.91
N GLY A 525 16.32 -15.54 19.60
CA GLY A 525 17.78 -15.43 19.47
C GLY A 525 18.16 -14.37 18.42
N LEU A 526 17.44 -14.33 17.30
CA LEU A 526 17.63 -13.34 16.23
C LEU A 526 17.34 -11.90 16.67
N CYS A 527 16.43 -11.70 17.62
CA CYS A 527 16.22 -10.37 18.23
C CYS A 527 17.47 -9.97 19.04
N THR A 528 17.99 -10.87 19.89
CA THR A 528 19.22 -10.65 20.66
C THR A 528 20.43 -10.37 19.75
N LEU A 529 20.52 -11.06 18.61
CA LEU A 529 21.51 -10.79 17.54
C LEU A 529 21.35 -9.36 17.02
N GLY A 530 20.12 -8.93 16.68
CA GLY A 530 19.85 -7.57 16.19
C GLY A 530 20.28 -6.48 17.18
N PHE A 531 19.96 -6.64 18.47
CA PHE A 531 20.46 -5.76 19.53
C PHE A 531 22.00 -5.70 19.56
N SER A 532 22.65 -6.86 19.43
CA SER A 532 24.12 -6.97 19.48
C SER A 532 24.78 -6.33 18.26
N LEU A 533 24.21 -6.53 17.06
CA LEU A 533 24.69 -5.88 15.84
C LEU A 533 24.57 -4.36 15.94
N ARG A 534 23.45 -3.84 16.46
CA ARG A 534 23.28 -2.40 16.70
C ARG A 534 24.36 -1.84 17.62
N ALA A 535 24.70 -2.55 18.70
CA ALA A 535 25.80 -2.14 19.59
C ALA A 535 27.13 -2.04 18.83
N VAL A 536 27.44 -3.03 17.98
CA VAL A 536 28.67 -3.02 17.17
C VAL A 536 28.68 -1.88 16.17
N LEU A 537 27.58 -1.66 15.44
CA LEU A 537 27.48 -0.56 14.47
C LEU A 537 27.63 0.80 15.15
N LYS A 538 27.02 0.99 16.32
CA LYS A 538 27.16 2.22 17.10
C LYS A 538 28.60 2.45 17.57
N ALA A 539 29.29 1.40 18.00
CA ALA A 539 30.66 1.49 18.53
C ALA A 539 31.73 1.65 17.44
N TYR A 540 31.58 0.99 16.29
CA TYR A 540 32.66 0.82 15.30
C TYR A 540 32.30 1.21 13.86
N ALA A 541 31.06 1.62 13.61
CA ALA A 541 30.60 2.02 12.26
C ALA A 541 29.84 3.35 12.26
N ASN A 542 29.88 4.15 13.34
CA ASN A 542 29.08 5.39 13.46
C ASN A 542 27.58 5.18 13.17
N ASN A 543 27.06 4.02 13.56
CA ASN A 543 25.71 3.55 13.24
C ASN A 543 25.39 3.52 11.74
N ASP A 544 26.36 3.39 10.83
CA ASP A 544 26.20 3.32 9.38
C ASP A 544 26.10 1.86 8.88
N SER A 545 24.92 1.48 8.38
CA SER A 545 24.66 0.16 7.81
C SER A 545 25.50 -0.14 6.56
N THR A 546 25.93 0.87 5.80
CA THR A 546 26.67 0.64 4.54
C THR A 546 28.06 0.06 4.77
N LEU A 547 28.60 0.23 5.99
CA LEU A 547 29.87 -0.33 6.43
C LEU A 547 29.74 -1.77 6.92
N PHE A 548 28.55 -2.31 7.09
CA PHE A 548 28.36 -3.72 7.42
C PHE A 548 28.80 -4.62 6.25
N LYS A 549 29.45 -5.74 6.58
CA LYS A 549 29.76 -6.79 5.60
C LYS A 549 29.12 -8.12 6.00
N ALA A 550 29.45 -8.64 7.18
CA ALA A 550 28.96 -9.94 7.62
C ALA A 550 28.85 -10.06 9.14
N ILE A 551 28.06 -11.01 9.62
CA ILE A 551 27.94 -11.38 11.04
C ILE A 551 27.85 -12.89 11.18
N LYS A 552 28.50 -13.45 12.19
CA LYS A 552 28.35 -14.84 12.65
C LYS A 552 28.04 -14.84 14.13
N VAL A 553 27.10 -15.66 14.58
CA VAL A 553 26.82 -15.90 16.01
C VAL A 553 26.48 -17.36 16.31
N ARG A 554 26.67 -17.75 17.57
CA ARG A 554 26.07 -18.95 18.17
C ARG A 554 25.16 -18.55 19.32
N PHE A 555 23.92 -19.03 19.30
CA PHE A 555 22.96 -18.92 20.39
C PHE A 555 23.27 -20.00 21.42
N VAL A 556 23.51 -19.60 22.67
CA VAL A 556 23.90 -20.56 23.73
C VAL A 556 22.88 -20.67 24.84
N LYS A 557 22.12 -19.61 25.13
CA LYS A 557 21.11 -19.57 26.20
C LYS A 557 19.97 -18.60 25.86
N PRO A 558 18.77 -18.83 26.42
CA PRO A 558 17.63 -17.94 26.20
C PRO A 558 17.79 -16.60 26.94
N VAL A 559 17.15 -15.57 26.39
CA VAL A 559 16.95 -14.26 27.04
C VAL A 559 15.47 -14.14 27.39
N ILE A 560 15.14 -13.55 28.54
CA ILE A 560 13.76 -13.22 28.90
C ILE A 560 13.49 -11.75 28.52
N PRO A 561 12.38 -11.43 27.81
CA PRO A 561 12.00 -10.05 27.54
C PRO A 561 11.96 -9.19 28.81
N GLY A 562 12.53 -8.00 28.77
CA GLY A 562 12.69 -7.09 29.91
C GLY A 562 14.09 -7.13 30.55
N GLN A 563 14.87 -8.18 30.28
CA GLN A 563 16.26 -8.29 30.75
C GLN A 563 17.19 -7.34 30.00
N THR A 564 18.36 -7.11 30.61
CA THR A 564 19.37 -6.19 30.10
C THR A 564 20.51 -6.97 29.45
N LEU A 565 20.77 -6.68 28.18
CA LEU A 565 21.85 -7.26 27.40
C LEU A 565 23.12 -6.42 27.58
N LYS A 566 24.26 -7.07 27.80
CA LYS A 566 25.59 -6.46 27.74
C LYS A 566 26.39 -7.09 26.60
N VAL A 567 26.83 -6.27 25.66
CA VAL A 567 27.59 -6.64 24.48
C VAL A 567 29.04 -6.23 24.69
N ASP A 568 29.91 -7.20 24.97
CA ASP A 568 31.36 -7.03 25.09
C ASP A 568 32.01 -7.22 23.72
N MET A 569 32.89 -6.31 23.30
CA MET A 569 33.44 -6.23 21.95
C MET A 569 34.96 -6.09 21.95
N TRP A 570 35.63 -6.79 21.03
CA TRP A 570 37.07 -6.76 20.79
C TRP A 570 37.36 -6.47 19.33
N GLN A 571 38.11 -5.42 19.05
CA GLN A 571 38.44 -4.98 17.70
C GLN A 571 39.75 -5.63 17.22
N ASN A 572 39.70 -6.32 16.08
CA ASN A 572 40.87 -6.77 15.35
C ASN A 572 40.77 -6.32 13.88
N GLY A 573 41.37 -5.15 13.59
CA GLY A 573 41.24 -4.50 12.30
C GLY A 573 39.78 -4.18 11.98
N ASN A 574 39.26 -4.79 10.92
CA ASN A 574 37.87 -4.64 10.47
C ASN A 574 36.90 -5.68 11.04
N ARG A 575 37.39 -6.65 11.81
CA ARG A 575 36.56 -7.65 12.48
C ARG A 575 36.37 -7.27 13.94
N ILE A 576 35.12 -7.20 14.37
CA ILE A 576 34.74 -6.98 15.77
C ILE A 576 34.22 -8.31 16.32
N GLN A 577 35.03 -8.99 17.13
CA GLN A 577 34.54 -10.13 17.90
C GLN A 577 33.66 -9.62 19.02
N PHE A 578 32.57 -10.31 19.33
CA PHE A 578 31.70 -9.89 20.41
C PHE A 578 31.10 -11.07 21.17
N LYS A 579 30.62 -10.76 22.37
CA LYS A 579 29.88 -11.67 23.24
C LYS A 579 28.73 -10.92 23.87
N THR A 580 27.56 -11.54 23.94
CA THR A 580 26.39 -10.94 24.59
C THR A 580 26.01 -11.75 25.81
N SER A 581 25.82 -11.07 26.93
CA SER A 581 25.43 -11.63 28.22
C SER A 581 24.22 -10.91 28.81
N VAL A 582 23.49 -11.58 29.70
CA VAL A 582 22.40 -10.97 30.47
C VAL A 582 22.98 -10.41 31.77
N VAL A 583 22.85 -9.10 31.99
CA VAL A 583 23.44 -8.40 33.14
C VAL A 583 22.93 -8.98 34.46
N GLU A 584 21.64 -9.25 34.55
CA GLU A 584 20.98 -9.71 35.78
C GLU A 584 21.44 -11.10 36.22
N THR A 585 21.92 -11.93 35.29
CA THR A 585 22.27 -13.34 35.58
C THR A 585 23.76 -13.63 35.37
N GLY A 586 24.49 -12.74 34.70
CA GLY A 586 25.87 -12.95 34.26
C GLY A 586 26.02 -14.03 33.18
N GLN A 587 24.91 -14.56 32.63
CA GLN A 587 24.96 -15.67 31.68
C GLN A 587 25.19 -15.18 30.26
N ASP A 588 26.14 -15.81 29.58
CA ASP A 588 26.35 -15.61 28.15
C ASP A 588 25.19 -16.21 27.35
N VAL A 589 24.65 -15.42 26.40
CA VAL A 589 23.51 -15.78 25.54
C VAL A 589 23.89 -15.85 24.07
N LEU A 590 24.88 -15.04 23.64
CA LEU A 590 25.54 -15.17 22.35
C LEU A 590 27.04 -15.37 22.57
N SER A 591 27.61 -16.37 21.88
CA SER A 591 29.04 -16.65 21.90
C SER A 591 29.54 -16.95 20.48
N GLY A 592 30.83 -17.19 20.33
CA GLY A 592 31.36 -17.62 19.04
C GLY A 592 31.33 -16.53 17.95
N ALA A 593 31.08 -15.28 18.34
CA ALA A 593 30.47 -14.28 17.47
C ALA A 593 31.43 -13.19 16.99
N TYR A 594 31.18 -12.70 15.78
CA TYR A 594 31.89 -11.57 15.20
C TYR A 594 31.04 -10.84 14.15
N VAL A 595 31.38 -9.58 13.93
CA VAL A 595 30.92 -8.76 12.80
C VAL A 595 32.14 -8.37 11.97
N ASP A 596 32.06 -8.55 10.66
CA ASP A 596 32.99 -7.95 9.71
C ASP A 596 32.40 -6.64 9.19
N LEU A 597 33.21 -5.59 9.24
CA LEU A 597 32.91 -4.29 8.66
C LEU A 597 33.77 -4.07 7.40
N LYS A 598 33.28 -3.31 6.43
CA LYS A 598 34.05 -2.87 5.26
C LYS A 598 35.21 -1.96 5.69
N SER A 599 34.95 -1.10 6.67
CA SER A 599 35.94 -0.29 7.38
C SER A 599 35.43 0.02 8.79
N THR A 600 36.36 0.22 9.72
CA THR A 600 36.02 0.68 11.07
C THR A 600 36.16 2.19 11.17
N VAL A 601 35.18 2.82 11.81
CA VAL A 601 35.23 4.23 12.20
C VAL A 601 35.30 4.21 13.72
N LYS A 602 36.42 4.67 14.29
CA LYS A 602 36.50 4.83 15.74
C LYS A 602 35.42 5.83 16.14
N ALA A 603 34.40 5.39 16.87
CA ALA A 603 33.48 6.32 17.50
C ALA A 603 34.31 7.29 18.36
N GLU A 604 34.13 8.59 18.15
CA GLU A 604 34.55 9.56 19.16
C GLU A 604 33.99 9.09 20.49
N LYS A 605 34.83 9.07 21.54
CA LYS A 605 34.41 8.63 22.88
C LYS A 605 33.06 9.25 23.18
N VAL A 606 32.02 8.43 23.20
CA VAL A 606 30.74 8.79 23.79
C VAL A 606 31.07 8.99 25.25
N VAL A 607 31.39 10.24 25.61
CA VAL A 607 31.34 10.70 26.97
C VAL A 607 29.94 10.34 27.40
N SER A 608 29.85 9.39 28.33
CA SER A 608 28.68 9.19 29.17
C SER A 608 28.13 10.57 29.47
N ALA A 609 27.02 10.93 28.81
CA ALA A 609 26.23 12.07 29.22
C ALA A 609 25.55 11.65 30.53
N THR A 610 26.34 11.60 31.60
CA THR A 610 25.86 12.00 32.91
C THR A 610 25.24 13.36 32.70
N THR A 611 23.92 13.39 32.59
CA THR A 611 23.11 14.61 32.60
C THR A 611 23.71 15.72 31.73
N SER A 612 23.80 15.52 30.42
CA SER A 612 23.86 16.69 29.53
C SER A 612 22.51 17.39 29.66
N THR A 613 22.54 18.57 30.25
CA THR A 613 21.47 19.56 30.15
C THR A 613 20.83 19.47 28.77
N MET A 614 19.52 19.25 28.70
CA MET A 614 18.77 19.41 27.45
C MET A 614 19.26 20.70 26.78
N GLY A 615 19.64 20.63 25.50
CA GLY A 615 19.93 21.83 24.72
C GLY A 615 18.78 22.83 24.83
N LEU A 616 19.08 24.11 24.69
CA LEU A 616 18.07 25.16 24.75
C LEU A 616 16.95 24.84 23.76
N GLN A 617 15.70 24.93 24.19
CA GLN A 617 14.55 24.64 23.33
C GLN A 617 14.51 25.55 22.10
N SER A 618 15.08 26.76 22.22
CA SER A 618 15.28 27.70 21.12
C SER A 618 16.23 27.21 20.01
N ASP A 619 17.12 26.25 20.27
CA ASP A 619 18.07 25.75 19.27
C ASP A 619 17.33 25.12 18.06
N ALA A 620 16.26 24.37 18.31
CA ALA A 620 15.44 23.78 17.25
C ALA A 620 14.74 24.86 16.39
N ILE A 621 14.35 25.98 17.02
CA ILE A 621 13.72 27.10 16.32
C ILE A 621 14.74 27.79 15.41
N PHE A 622 15.96 28.04 15.89
CA PHE A 622 17.01 28.61 15.04
C PHE A 622 17.44 27.67 13.91
N GLY A 623 17.42 26.36 14.13
CA GLY A 623 17.57 25.34 13.07
C GLY A 623 16.53 25.52 11.97
N ALA A 624 15.23 25.57 12.33
CA ALA A 624 14.16 25.78 11.36
C ALA A 624 14.24 27.13 10.64
N ILE A 625 14.66 28.20 11.34
CA ILE A 625 14.89 29.51 10.73
C ILE A 625 16.04 29.43 9.71
N LYS A 626 17.12 28.73 10.04
CA LYS A 626 18.26 28.53 9.15
C LYS A 626 17.84 27.81 7.87
N ASP A 627 17.14 26.68 7.99
CA ASP A 627 16.65 25.91 6.85
C ASP A 627 15.77 26.77 5.93
N ARG A 628 14.94 27.64 6.51
CA ARG A 628 14.09 28.57 5.75
C ARG A 628 14.88 29.67 5.04
N VAL A 629 15.89 30.22 5.70
CA VAL A 629 16.79 31.22 5.09
C VAL A 629 17.58 30.60 3.94
N ASP A 630 18.04 29.35 4.10
CA ASP A 630 18.76 28.60 3.08
C ASP A 630 17.85 28.23 1.89
N GLY A 631 16.57 27.91 2.16
CA GLY A 631 15.57 27.61 1.12
C GLY A 631 15.01 28.83 0.37
N GLU A 632 14.96 30.02 1.00
CA GLU A 632 14.38 31.24 0.42
C GLU A 632 15.30 32.48 0.51
N PRO A 633 16.53 32.44 -0.03
CA PRO A 633 17.54 33.47 0.20
C PRO A 633 17.14 34.86 -0.33
N ALA A 634 16.37 34.94 -1.42
CA ALA A 634 15.89 36.21 -1.96
C ALA A 634 14.87 36.89 -1.02
N LYS A 635 13.97 36.11 -0.41
CA LYS A 635 13.01 36.62 0.58
C LYS A 635 13.73 37.02 1.88
N ALA A 636 14.69 36.22 2.34
CA ALA A 636 15.52 36.57 3.49
C ALA A 636 16.23 37.93 3.28
N LYS A 637 16.88 38.11 2.12
CA LYS A 637 17.57 39.37 1.75
C LYS A 637 16.65 40.59 1.67
N SER A 638 15.37 40.40 1.35
CA SER A 638 14.39 41.49 1.33
C SER A 638 14.12 42.13 2.69
N VAL A 639 14.39 41.41 3.79
CA VAL A 639 14.28 41.96 5.16
C VAL A 639 15.34 43.03 5.42
N ASN A 640 16.52 42.89 4.81
CA ASN A 640 17.65 43.82 4.86
C ASN A 640 18.02 44.25 6.29
N GLY A 641 18.29 43.27 7.16
CA GLY A 641 18.65 43.51 8.56
C GLY A 641 19.50 42.40 9.16
N VAL A 642 20.29 42.75 10.17
CA VAL A 642 21.10 41.83 10.98
C VAL A 642 20.57 41.82 12.40
N PHE A 643 20.11 40.66 12.86
CA PHE A 643 19.51 40.50 14.19
C PHE A 643 20.42 39.65 15.08
N SER A 644 20.69 40.12 16.31
CA SER A 644 21.34 39.32 17.34
C SER A 644 20.33 38.87 18.39
N TYR A 645 20.25 37.59 18.67
CA TYR A 645 19.35 37.00 19.66
C TYR A 645 20.17 36.50 20.84
N LYS A 646 20.03 37.15 21.99
CA LYS A 646 20.62 36.74 23.27
C LYS A 646 19.60 35.92 24.05
N ILE A 647 19.78 34.61 24.03
CA ILE A 647 18.92 33.67 24.75
C ILE A 647 19.39 33.58 26.21
N THR A 648 18.45 33.72 27.13
CA THR A 648 18.72 33.68 28.56
C THR A 648 18.09 32.48 29.27
N GLU A 649 18.79 31.93 30.24
CA GLU A 649 18.21 31.08 31.29
C GLU A 649 18.47 31.74 32.65
N ASN A 650 17.46 31.74 33.53
CA ASN A 650 17.57 32.35 34.86
C ASN A 650 18.12 33.79 34.84
N GLY A 651 17.78 34.56 33.79
CA GLY A 651 18.19 35.96 33.61
C GLY A 651 19.62 36.18 33.11
N LYS A 652 20.41 35.13 32.86
CA LYS A 652 21.76 35.23 32.29
C LYS A 652 21.76 34.80 30.83
N VAL A 653 22.48 35.52 29.97
CA VAL A 653 22.67 35.11 28.58
C VAL A 653 23.49 33.81 28.56
N VAL A 654 22.88 32.75 28.04
CA VAL A 654 23.49 31.43 27.93
C VAL A 654 23.89 31.11 26.50
N LYS A 655 23.26 31.77 25.51
CA LYS A 655 23.56 31.56 24.09
C LYS A 655 23.23 32.80 23.27
N GLU A 656 23.94 33.00 22.16
CA GLU A 656 23.68 34.10 21.22
C GLU A 656 23.59 33.56 19.79
N TRP A 657 22.66 34.07 19.00
CA TRP A 657 22.43 33.69 17.61
C TRP A 657 22.40 34.93 16.73
N THR A 658 23.01 34.85 15.55
CA THR A 658 22.98 35.93 14.55
C THR A 658 22.19 35.51 13.32
N LEU A 659 21.20 36.33 12.96
CA LEU A 659 20.48 36.26 11.69
C LEU A 659 20.96 37.42 10.82
N ASP A 660 21.96 37.17 9.99
CA ASP A 660 22.43 38.10 8.96
C ASP A 660 21.59 37.92 7.69
N LEU A 661 20.41 38.54 7.68
CA LEU A 661 19.50 38.41 6.56
C LEU A 661 19.96 39.21 5.34
N LYS A 662 20.88 40.18 5.49
CA LYS A 662 21.51 40.86 4.35
C LYS A 662 22.31 39.89 3.49
N ASN A 663 22.94 38.91 4.12
CA ASN A 663 23.71 37.87 3.45
C ASN A 663 23.00 36.51 3.39
N ALA A 664 21.75 36.41 3.88
CA ALA A 664 21.00 35.16 4.03
C ALA A 664 21.79 34.10 4.81
N LYS A 665 22.27 34.45 6.01
CA LYS A 665 23.00 33.53 6.90
C LYS A 665 22.41 33.55 8.30
N VAL A 666 22.34 32.37 8.90
CA VAL A 666 21.98 32.16 10.32
C VAL A 666 23.06 31.31 10.96
N TYR A 667 23.62 31.77 12.07
CA TYR A 667 24.70 31.08 12.77
C TYR A 667 24.69 31.38 14.26
N GLU A 668 25.26 30.46 15.03
CA GLU A 668 25.49 30.63 16.46
C GLU A 668 26.67 31.59 16.69
N GLY A 669 26.52 32.49 17.66
CA GLY A 669 27.49 33.49 18.06
C GLY A 669 27.12 34.92 17.69
N VAL A 670 27.97 35.86 18.11
CA VAL A 670 27.86 37.28 17.82
C VAL A 670 28.08 37.57 16.33
N PRO A 671 27.60 38.70 15.78
CA PRO A 671 27.86 39.09 14.40
C PRO A 671 29.36 39.10 14.06
N GLN A 672 29.72 38.37 13.00
CA GLN A 672 31.11 38.17 12.56
C GLN A 672 31.45 39.03 11.33
N GLY A 673 32.75 39.19 11.02
CA GLY A 673 33.20 39.81 9.77
C GLY A 673 32.99 41.33 9.66
N GLY A 674 32.98 42.05 10.79
CA GLY A 674 32.78 43.51 10.83
C GLY A 674 31.32 43.96 10.68
N VAL A 675 30.38 43.02 10.56
CA VAL A 675 28.94 43.29 10.54
C VAL A 675 28.46 43.62 11.96
N LYS A 676 27.68 44.70 12.12
CA LYS A 676 27.02 45.05 13.38
C LYS A 676 25.56 44.65 13.35
N ALA A 677 25.02 44.18 14.48
CA ALA A 677 23.59 43.94 14.62
C ALA A 677 22.82 45.26 14.51
N ASP A 678 21.85 45.31 13.59
CA ASP A 678 20.92 46.43 13.48
C ASP A 678 19.90 46.39 14.65
N THR A 679 19.60 45.18 15.14
CA THR A 679 18.66 44.95 16.24
C THR A 679 19.15 43.80 17.12
N THR A 680 19.16 43.98 18.44
CA THR A 680 19.43 42.91 19.41
C THR A 680 18.18 42.59 20.22
N LEU A 681 17.78 41.33 20.23
CA LEU A 681 16.67 40.78 21.01
C LEU A 681 17.24 39.97 22.18
N THR A 682 16.74 40.17 23.39
CA THR A 682 17.12 39.38 24.57
C THR A 682 15.86 38.79 25.19
N VAL A 683 15.83 37.47 25.33
CA VAL A 683 14.61 36.72 25.67
C VAL A 683 14.95 35.42 26.38
N ALA A 684 14.11 34.98 27.31
CA ALA A 684 14.28 33.67 27.95
C ALA A 684 14.03 32.53 26.94
N ASP A 685 14.73 31.41 27.10
CA ASP A 685 14.61 30.26 26.20
C ASP A 685 13.15 29.81 26.03
N SER A 686 12.44 29.61 27.13
CA SER A 686 11.02 29.23 27.13
C SER A 686 10.10 30.31 26.54
N ASP A 687 10.34 31.58 26.84
CA ASP A 687 9.54 32.69 26.30
C ASP A 687 9.75 32.84 24.78
N PHE A 688 10.96 32.56 24.27
CA PHE A 688 11.22 32.58 22.83
C PHE A 688 10.48 31.45 22.11
N VAL A 689 10.44 30.26 22.70
CA VAL A 689 9.65 29.13 22.18
C VAL A 689 8.17 29.47 22.12
N ASP A 690 7.62 30.03 23.19
CA ASP A 690 6.22 30.43 23.23
C ASP A 690 5.90 31.56 22.22
N ILE A 691 6.85 32.46 21.96
CA ILE A 691 6.73 33.47 20.91
C ILE A 691 6.72 32.81 19.52
N ALA A 692 7.65 31.88 19.25
CA ALA A 692 7.75 31.20 17.96
C ALA A 692 6.52 30.31 17.66
N LEU A 693 5.98 29.65 18.69
CA LEU A 693 4.75 28.86 18.61
C LEU A 693 3.47 29.72 18.55
N GLY A 694 3.59 31.06 18.64
CA GLY A 694 2.45 31.97 18.62
C GLY A 694 1.61 31.98 19.91
N LYS A 695 2.06 31.31 20.98
CA LYS A 695 1.41 31.28 22.30
C LYS A 695 1.52 32.62 23.02
N ILE A 696 2.62 33.34 22.81
CA ILE A 696 2.83 34.69 23.33
C ILE A 696 3.00 35.65 22.16
N ASN A 697 2.20 36.72 22.13
CA ASN A 697 2.37 37.80 21.17
C ASN A 697 3.70 38.56 21.45
N PRO A 698 4.60 38.75 20.46
CA PRO A 698 5.89 39.41 20.66
C PRO A 698 5.79 40.85 21.21
N GLN A 699 4.76 41.61 20.82
CA GLN A 699 4.54 42.97 21.33
C GLN A 699 4.14 42.94 22.81
N VAL A 700 3.33 41.96 23.21
CA VAL A 700 2.95 41.76 24.61
C VAL A 700 4.15 41.30 25.43
N ALA A 701 4.99 40.41 24.90
CA ALA A 701 6.24 40.00 25.55
C ALA A 701 7.18 41.19 25.78
N PHE A 702 7.28 42.10 24.80
CA PHE A 702 8.06 43.32 24.93
C PHE A 702 7.50 44.27 26.01
N MET A 703 6.19 44.55 25.98
CA MET A 703 5.53 45.40 26.99
C MET A 703 5.64 44.85 28.42
N LYS A 704 5.65 43.52 28.57
CA LYS A 704 5.81 42.83 29.87
C LYS A 704 7.27 42.64 30.29
N GLY A 705 8.24 43.13 29.51
CA GLY A 705 9.68 43.03 29.80
C GLY A 705 10.28 41.62 29.62
N LYS A 706 9.53 40.67 29.08
CA LYS A 706 9.98 39.30 28.76
C LYS A 706 10.86 39.24 27.51
N LEU A 707 10.60 40.14 26.56
CA LEU A 707 11.43 40.37 25.39
C LEU A 707 12.03 41.78 25.49
N LYS A 708 13.35 41.90 25.50
CA LYS A 708 14.03 43.20 25.42
C LYS A 708 14.57 43.39 24.02
N ILE A 709 14.34 44.56 23.43
CA ILE A 709 14.81 44.89 22.09
C ILE A 709 15.64 46.17 22.19
N THR A 710 16.84 46.14 21.61
CA THR A 710 17.73 47.31 21.49
C THR A 710 18.15 47.47 20.03
N GLY A 711 18.43 48.70 19.59
CA GLY A 711 18.66 49.01 18.18
C GLY A 711 17.36 49.35 17.43
N ASN A 712 17.28 49.02 16.15
CA ASN A 712 16.17 49.39 15.30
C ASN A 712 14.96 48.47 15.52
N ILE A 713 14.02 48.91 16.36
CA ILE A 713 12.82 48.13 16.71
C ILE A 713 11.92 47.89 15.48
N MET A 714 11.85 48.84 14.52
CA MET A 714 11.00 48.71 13.34
C MET A 714 11.42 47.56 12.42
N LEU A 715 12.71 47.17 12.44
CA LEU A 715 13.20 46.00 11.70
C LEU A 715 12.55 44.69 12.19
N THR A 716 12.17 44.59 13.47
CA THR A 716 11.51 43.38 13.99
C THR A 716 10.13 43.15 13.39
N GLN A 717 9.44 44.20 12.92
CA GLN A 717 8.14 44.06 12.26
C GLN A 717 8.28 43.43 10.87
N LYS A 718 9.40 43.65 10.18
CA LYS A 718 9.71 43.03 8.89
C LYS A 718 10.07 41.55 9.01
N LEU A 719 10.46 41.11 10.20
CA LEU A 719 10.79 39.71 10.48
C LEU A 719 9.54 38.82 10.54
N VAL A 720 8.41 39.36 11.00
CA VAL A 720 7.18 38.60 11.27
C VAL A 720 6.60 37.93 10.01
N PRO A 721 6.44 38.60 8.85
CA PRO A 721 5.95 37.95 7.63
C PRO A 721 6.88 36.85 7.12
N PHE A 722 8.20 36.98 7.33
CA PHE A 722 9.19 35.98 6.91
C PHE A 722 9.16 34.73 7.79
N LEU A 723 8.97 34.91 9.11
CA LEU A 723 8.97 33.81 10.07
C LEU A 723 7.62 33.11 10.22
N LYS A 724 6.50 33.73 9.82
CA LYS A 724 5.18 33.09 9.86
C LYS A 724 5.12 31.93 8.86
N THR A 725 4.67 30.77 9.34
CA THR A 725 4.28 29.62 8.52
C THR A 725 2.92 29.90 7.87
N ASP A 726 2.79 29.67 6.56
CA ASP A 726 1.49 29.65 5.86
C ASP A 726 0.65 28.40 6.22
N SER A 727 1.20 27.50 7.04
CA SER A 727 0.53 26.33 7.59
C SER A 727 -0.30 26.70 8.82
N LYS A 728 -1.58 27.02 8.59
CA LYS A 728 -2.62 26.64 9.55
C LYS A 728 -2.72 25.11 9.52
N LEU A 729 -2.35 24.45 10.61
CA LEU A 729 -2.81 23.09 10.92
C LEU A 729 -4.26 23.17 11.40
#